data_AF-A0A2I0VIT5-F1
#
_entry.id   AF-A0A2I0VIT5-F1
#
_cell.length_a   1.000
_cell.length_b   1.000
_cell.length_c   1.000
_cell.angle_alpha   90.00
_cell.angle_beta   90.00
_cell.angle_gamma   90.00
#
_symmetry.space_group_name_H-M   'P 1'
#
loop_
_entity.id
_entity.type
_entity.pdbx_description
1 polymer ?
#
loop_
_entity_poly.entity_id
_entity_poly.type
_entity_poly.pdbx_seq_one_letter_code
_entity_poly.pdbx_strand_id
1 'polypeptide(L)'
;MMVAGTISTCFPTLKGTEYGLSFAKTVDFAKIASDPNSKKSWHCKSKVFMIRNSSSGSETVELQPASEGSPLLVPRQKYCESVHKTVRRKTRTVMVGNVALGSQHPIRIQTMTTSDTKDVAKTVEEVMRIADKGADIVRITVQGKREADACFEIKNSLVQNNYNIPLVADIHFAPSVALRVAECFDKIRVNPGNFADRRAQFVKLEYDEEDYQKELEHIEEVFSPLVDKCKKYGRAMRIGTNHGSLSDRIMSYYGDSPRGMVESAFEFARICRKLDFHNFIFSMKASNPVIMVQAYRLLVAEMYVQGWDYPLHLGVTEAGEGEDGRMKSAIGIGTLLQKRTATKGCGSSLQKAGGRWLVLLEEEQQLSGGLVEKQKQSRTVGRRAIAFRKEEFADGLGDTIRVSLTEPPEEEIDPCRKLASLGMRAANIQKGVAPFEEKNRRYFDFQRRSGQLPVQKEGDEVDYRGVLHRDGSVLMSVSLDKLKTPELLYRSLAAKLVVGMPFKDLATVDSILLKEVPPVDDADAWKSIDMLFSFSRVKEGVQEDSGDNWRLFIFCGDFFHHFLHIRQPLEGEISPREQSKHRRQHFGASWTAAAKSGALGQQSSSSIFCFLAFDKRLALKRLIDISMGILVPLSEQLTRPLQNAIVLVNLKELSTGAYKLLPEGTRLAVTVRGDERYEELDILMKVADITMLLQCLPYSEEKVGRVHSSRRLFEYLQENSLNFPVIHHLQFPDGTERDDLVIGAGSEAGALLVDGLGDGILIEAQDHDFDFLRDTSFNLLQVSSSSFQLQLIAIMGCIVNGPGEMADADFGYVGGAPGKIDLYVGKTVVKRGIAMEGATEALIQLIKDHDRWVDPPAEE
;
A
#
# COMPACT_ATOMS: atom_id res chain seq x y z
N MET A 1 8.08 -37.88 -51.91
CA MET A 1 7.41 -38.12 -53.22
C MET A 1 5.97 -37.64 -53.12
N MET A 2 5.41 -37.22 -54.25
CA MET A 2 3.99 -36.88 -54.55
C MET A 2 2.98 -37.95 -54.06
N VAL A 3 1.64 -37.74 -53.94
CA VAL A 3 0.71 -36.63 -54.30
C VAL A 3 -0.62 -36.74 -53.50
N ALA A 4 -1.52 -35.76 -53.63
CA ALA A 4 -2.84 -35.69 -52.96
C ALA A 4 -4.06 -36.14 -53.80
N GLY A 5 -5.25 -36.23 -53.17
CA GLY A 5 -6.58 -36.33 -53.81
C GLY A 5 -7.28 -37.72 -53.72
N THR A 6 -8.60 -37.88 -53.83
CA THR A 6 -9.73 -36.91 -53.82
C THR A 6 -11.08 -37.64 -53.58
N ILE A 7 -12.00 -37.00 -52.84
CA ILE A 7 -13.49 -37.06 -52.86
C ILE A 7 -14.22 -38.16 -53.69
N SER A 8 -15.19 -38.88 -53.08
CA SER A 8 -16.56 -39.04 -53.63
C SER A 8 -17.60 -39.56 -52.61
N THR A 9 -18.89 -39.40 -52.95
CA THR A 9 -20.11 -39.52 -52.12
C THR A 9 -21.02 -40.70 -52.52
N CYS A 10 -21.85 -41.26 -51.62
CA CYS A 10 -23.33 -41.09 -51.59
C CYS A 10 -24.09 -42.11 -50.67
N PHE A 11 -25.36 -41.81 -50.37
CA PHE A 11 -26.32 -42.47 -49.44
C PHE A 11 -27.09 -43.67 -50.03
N PRO A 12 -27.76 -44.54 -49.21
CA PRO A 12 -29.20 -44.35 -48.87
C PRO A 12 -29.67 -44.73 -47.43
N THR A 13 -30.44 -43.83 -46.78
CA THR A 13 -31.76 -43.99 -46.07
C THR A 13 -32.24 -45.37 -45.51
N LEU A 14 -33.01 -45.52 -44.39
CA LEU A 14 -34.05 -44.71 -43.69
C LEU A 14 -34.30 -45.15 -42.19
N LYS A 15 -34.78 -44.22 -41.34
CA LYS A 15 -35.66 -44.33 -40.12
C LYS A 15 -35.25 -45.21 -38.91
N GLY A 16 -35.44 -44.79 -37.63
CA GLY A 16 -35.93 -43.51 -37.08
C GLY A 16 -36.13 -43.53 -35.53
N THR A 17 -36.42 -42.36 -34.92
CA THR A 17 -36.82 -42.08 -33.50
C THR A 17 -35.85 -42.49 -32.36
N GLU A 18 -35.55 -41.66 -31.33
CA GLU A 18 -35.79 -40.22 -31.09
C GLU A 18 -34.85 -39.70 -29.95
N TYR A 19 -34.75 -38.37 -29.79
CA TYR A 19 -34.03 -37.61 -28.74
C TYR A 19 -32.49 -37.66 -28.65
N GLY A 20 -31.87 -36.68 -29.32
CA GLY A 20 -30.62 -36.06 -28.89
C GLY A 20 -30.71 -34.54 -29.10
N LEU A 21 -30.16 -33.75 -28.17
CA LEU A 21 -30.02 -32.30 -28.32
C LEU A 21 -28.54 -31.98 -28.56
N SER A 22 -28.24 -31.47 -29.75
CA SER A 22 -26.88 -31.08 -30.18
C SER A 22 -26.76 -29.57 -30.36
N PHE A 23 -25.52 -29.10 -30.25
CA PHE A 23 -25.13 -27.70 -30.39
C PHE A 23 -25.25 -27.14 -31.83
N ALA A 24 -25.50 -25.82 -31.88
CA ALA A 24 -24.80 -24.81 -32.70
C ALA A 24 -25.61 -24.06 -33.79
N LYS A 25 -25.68 -22.73 -33.60
CA LYS A 25 -25.73 -21.63 -34.60
C LYS A 25 -26.97 -21.64 -35.54
N THR A 26 -27.72 -20.55 -35.72
CA THR A 26 -27.26 -19.17 -35.98
C THR A 26 -28.40 -18.15 -35.72
N VAL A 27 -28.02 -16.93 -35.36
CA VAL A 27 -28.73 -15.62 -35.42
C VAL A 27 -30.14 -15.59 -36.04
N ASP A 28 -31.10 -14.93 -35.36
CA ASP A 28 -32.17 -14.19 -36.06
C ASP A 28 -32.63 -12.92 -35.29
N PHE A 29 -33.11 -11.91 -36.03
CA PHE A 29 -33.47 -10.57 -35.52
C PHE A 29 -34.96 -10.43 -35.19
N ALA A 30 -35.30 -9.74 -34.08
CA ALA A 30 -36.66 -9.27 -33.83
C ALA A 30 -36.87 -7.82 -34.34
N LYS A 31 -37.87 -7.63 -35.21
CA LYS A 31 -38.33 -6.31 -35.69
C LYS A 31 -39.20 -5.60 -34.64
N ILE A 32 -39.07 -4.28 -34.55
CA ILE A 32 -40.18 -3.36 -34.22
C ILE A 32 -40.30 -2.33 -35.35
N ALA A 33 -41.51 -1.78 -35.52
CA ALA A 33 -42.04 -1.28 -36.79
C ALA A 33 -41.42 0.02 -37.35
N SER A 34 -41.57 0.16 -38.66
CA SER A 34 -41.27 1.34 -39.49
C SER A 34 -42.50 2.23 -39.70
N ASP A 35 -42.30 3.55 -39.88
CA ASP A 35 -42.89 4.30 -41.02
C ASP A 35 -42.12 5.64 -41.27
N PRO A 36 -42.41 6.48 -42.30
CA PRO A 36 -41.39 6.65 -43.35
C PRO A 36 -41.16 8.10 -43.82
N ASN A 37 -39.92 8.47 -44.18
CA ASN A 37 -39.75 9.42 -45.29
C ASN A 37 -38.38 9.40 -45.99
N SER A 38 -38.44 9.49 -47.32
CA SER A 38 -37.38 9.80 -48.31
C SER A 38 -35.94 9.31 -48.03
N LYS A 39 -35.52 8.20 -48.66
CA LYS A 39 -34.72 8.14 -49.93
C LYS A 39 -33.25 8.60 -49.77
N LYS A 40 -32.28 7.67 -49.78
CA LYS A 40 -31.51 7.16 -50.96
C LYS A 40 -30.68 8.26 -51.67
N SER A 41 -29.37 8.09 -51.98
CA SER A 41 -28.47 6.93 -51.86
C SER A 41 -27.00 7.23 -52.28
N TRP A 42 -26.02 6.65 -51.56
CA TRP A 42 -24.71 6.11 -52.04
C TRP A 42 -23.70 7.07 -52.75
N HIS A 43 -22.47 7.30 -52.23
CA HIS A 43 -21.36 6.33 -52.33
C HIS A 43 -20.12 6.63 -51.43
N CYS A 44 -19.53 5.55 -50.90
CA CYS A 44 -18.09 5.22 -50.81
C CYS A 44 -17.02 6.14 -50.14
N LYS A 45 -16.56 5.68 -48.95
CA LYS A 45 -15.17 5.64 -48.42
C LYS A 45 -14.37 6.93 -48.15
N SER A 46 -14.17 7.18 -46.85
CA SER A 46 -12.94 7.79 -46.28
C SER A 46 -12.55 7.06 -44.99
N LYS A 47 -11.24 6.87 -44.75
CA LYS A 47 -10.72 6.35 -43.46
C LYS A 47 -10.85 7.44 -42.39
N VAL A 48 -11.33 7.07 -41.21
CA VAL A 48 -11.27 7.91 -40.00
C VAL A 48 -10.73 7.07 -38.84
N PHE A 49 -9.63 7.53 -38.24
CA PHE A 49 -9.23 7.07 -36.91
C PHE A 49 -10.25 7.63 -35.91
N MET A 50 -11.09 6.78 -35.34
CA MET A 50 -11.89 7.14 -34.17
C MET A 50 -11.17 6.69 -32.91
N ILE A 51 -10.67 7.68 -32.15
CA ILE A 51 -10.54 7.54 -30.70
C ILE A 51 -11.96 7.31 -30.17
N ARG A 52 -12.23 6.10 -29.68
CA ARG A 52 -13.51 5.78 -29.04
C ARG A 52 -13.36 5.93 -27.53
N ASN A 53 -13.95 6.99 -27.02
CA ASN A 53 -14.38 7.04 -25.62
C ASN A 53 -15.39 5.91 -25.41
N SER A 54 -15.05 4.92 -24.59
CA SER A 54 -15.96 3.84 -24.17
C SER A 54 -16.54 4.17 -22.80
N SER A 55 -17.77 4.68 -22.86
CA SER A 55 -18.91 4.21 -22.08
C SER A 55 -18.73 3.95 -20.58
N SER A 56 -19.40 4.79 -19.79
CA SER A 56 -19.80 4.53 -18.42
C SER A 56 -20.54 3.19 -18.28
N GLY A 57 -19.86 2.22 -17.67
CA GLY A 57 -20.40 0.93 -17.27
C GLY A 57 -19.38 0.26 -16.36
N SER A 58 -19.84 -0.34 -15.26
CA SER A 58 -18.96 -1.12 -14.38
C SER A 58 -18.61 -2.44 -15.07
N GLU A 59 -17.48 -2.48 -15.79
CA GLU A 59 -16.87 -3.74 -16.20
C GLU A 59 -16.23 -4.41 -14.98
N THR A 60 -17.08 -5.01 -14.16
CA THR A 60 -16.70 -6.06 -13.24
C THR A 60 -16.15 -7.24 -14.05
N VAL A 61 -14.83 -7.30 -14.18
CA VAL A 61 -14.14 -8.51 -14.62
C VAL A 61 -14.24 -9.53 -13.50
N GLU A 62 -15.34 -10.27 -13.47
CA GLU A 62 -15.42 -11.50 -12.67
C GLU A 62 -14.41 -12.49 -13.25
N LEU A 63 -13.37 -12.80 -12.47
CA LEU A 63 -12.39 -13.82 -12.79
C LEU A 63 -13.10 -15.17 -12.91
N GLN A 64 -13.26 -15.65 -14.15
CA GLN A 64 -13.73 -17.00 -14.44
C GLN A 64 -12.75 -18.03 -13.86
N PRO A 65 -13.22 -19.20 -13.40
CA PRO A 65 -12.32 -20.23 -12.88
C PRO A 65 -11.52 -20.83 -14.05
N ALA A 66 -10.24 -21.14 -13.81
CA ALA A 66 -9.40 -21.78 -14.81
C ALA A 66 -9.88 -23.20 -15.19
N SER A 67 -10.69 -23.84 -14.34
CA SER A 67 -11.26 -25.18 -14.55
C SER A 67 -12.64 -25.36 -13.89
N GLU A 68 -13.51 -26.16 -14.50
CA GLU A 68 -14.75 -26.62 -13.86
C GLU A 68 -14.41 -27.49 -12.63
N GLY A 69 -14.94 -27.11 -11.47
CA GLY A 69 -14.72 -27.85 -10.21
C GLY A 69 -13.76 -27.18 -9.23
N SER A 70 -12.99 -26.17 -9.65
CA SER A 70 -12.29 -25.29 -8.70
C SER A 70 -13.32 -24.45 -7.93
N PRO A 71 -13.36 -24.49 -6.58
CA PRO A 71 -14.28 -23.69 -5.81
C PRO A 71 -13.83 -22.22 -5.78
N LEU A 72 -14.15 -21.49 -6.86
CA LEU A 72 -14.38 -20.06 -6.75
C LEU A 72 -15.42 -19.80 -5.67
N LEU A 73 -15.30 -18.65 -5.01
CA LEU A 73 -16.09 -18.29 -3.83
C LEU A 73 -15.76 -19.21 -2.64
N VAL A 74 -14.52 -19.08 -2.13
CA VAL A 74 -14.24 -19.36 -0.72
C VAL A 74 -15.36 -18.65 0.09
N PRO A 75 -16.16 -19.37 0.90
CA PRO A 75 -17.15 -18.71 1.76
C PRO A 75 -16.47 -17.72 2.71
N ARG A 76 -17.22 -17.06 3.61
CA ARG A 76 -16.62 -16.36 4.76
C ARG A 76 -15.97 -17.34 5.73
N GLN A 77 -14.87 -17.96 5.31
CA GLN A 77 -14.05 -18.85 6.10
C GLN A 77 -13.28 -18.02 7.13
N LYS A 78 -13.30 -18.52 8.37
CA LYS A 78 -12.50 -17.99 9.47
C LYS A 78 -11.02 -17.98 9.04
N TYR A 79 -10.37 -16.82 9.04
CA TYR A 79 -8.92 -16.68 8.78
C TYR A 79 -8.15 -16.13 9.98
N CYS A 80 -8.87 -15.61 10.98
CA CYS A 80 -8.41 -15.10 12.27
C CYS A 80 -9.49 -15.47 13.31
N GLU A 81 -9.24 -15.42 14.62
CA GLU A 81 -10.26 -15.89 15.59
C GLU A 81 -11.34 -14.86 15.95
N SER A 82 -11.43 -13.71 15.26
CA SER A 82 -12.43 -12.61 15.42
C SER A 82 -12.03 -11.39 14.57
N VAL A 83 -12.77 -10.28 14.62
CA VAL A 83 -12.56 -9.08 13.77
C VAL A 83 -12.54 -7.73 14.52
N HIS A 84 -12.86 -7.70 15.82
CA HIS A 84 -13.32 -6.46 16.49
C HIS A 84 -12.49 -5.95 17.70
N LYS A 85 -11.51 -6.71 18.20
CA LYS A 85 -10.66 -6.44 19.41
C LYS A 85 -9.70 -7.60 19.61
N THR A 86 -8.47 -7.57 20.14
CA THR A 86 -7.37 -8.43 19.62
C THR A 86 -6.85 -9.70 20.40
N VAL A 87 -6.39 -10.78 19.71
CA VAL A 87 -5.72 -12.06 20.16
C VAL A 87 -4.85 -12.65 19.04
N ARG A 88 -3.92 -13.57 19.39
CA ARG A 88 -3.06 -14.37 18.48
C ARG A 88 -3.68 -15.72 18.08
N ARG A 89 -3.53 -16.12 16.82
CA ARG A 89 -3.89 -17.45 16.31
C ARG A 89 -3.22 -18.55 17.13
N LYS A 90 -3.95 -19.64 17.37
CA LYS A 90 -3.37 -20.84 17.99
C LYS A 90 -2.55 -21.64 16.97
N THR A 91 -1.32 -21.95 17.34
CA THR A 91 -0.33 -22.69 16.55
C THR A 91 0.49 -23.61 17.46
N ARG A 92 0.88 -24.77 16.94
CA ARG A 92 1.76 -25.73 17.63
C ARG A 92 3.13 -25.15 17.92
N THR A 93 3.86 -25.77 18.84
CA THR A 93 5.30 -25.47 19.01
C THR A 93 6.12 -26.24 17.96
N VAL A 94 7.01 -25.54 17.28
CA VAL A 94 8.07 -26.07 16.40
C VAL A 94 9.40 -25.71 17.05
N MET A 95 10.34 -26.65 17.10
CA MET A 95 11.67 -26.45 17.68
C MET A 95 12.69 -26.21 16.57
N VAL A 96 13.37 -25.06 16.63
CA VAL A 96 14.46 -24.67 15.74
C VAL A 96 15.74 -24.64 16.55
N GLY A 97 16.45 -25.77 16.60
CA GLY A 97 17.55 -25.96 17.56
C GLY A 97 17.03 -25.83 19.00
N ASN A 98 17.62 -24.93 19.78
CA ASN A 98 17.16 -24.58 21.12
C ASN A 98 16.00 -23.55 21.17
N VAL A 99 15.62 -22.95 20.03
CA VAL A 99 14.59 -21.89 19.98
C VAL A 99 13.20 -22.47 19.70
N ALA A 100 12.30 -22.29 20.66
CA ALA A 100 10.88 -22.64 20.52
C ALA A 100 10.09 -21.53 19.79
N LEU A 101 9.31 -21.94 18.79
CA LEU A 101 8.53 -21.08 17.89
C LEU A 101 7.06 -21.56 17.88
N GLY A 102 6.10 -20.64 18.01
CA GLY A 102 4.66 -20.97 17.97
C GLY A 102 3.82 -20.17 18.97
N SER A 103 2.53 -20.48 19.07
CA SER A 103 1.53 -19.61 19.74
C SER A 103 1.71 -19.38 21.24
N GLN A 104 2.58 -20.17 21.88
CA GLN A 104 2.91 -20.08 23.30
C GLN A 104 4.18 -19.25 23.58
N HIS A 105 4.95 -18.90 22.54
CA HIS A 105 6.28 -18.28 22.63
C HIS A 105 6.27 -16.81 22.15
N PRO A 106 7.32 -16.00 22.40
CA PRO A 106 7.51 -14.70 21.74
C PRO A 106 7.47 -14.81 20.20
N ILE A 107 7.27 -13.69 19.49
CA ILE A 107 7.54 -13.65 18.04
C ILE A 107 9.06 -13.72 17.89
N ARG A 108 9.57 -14.70 17.16
CA ARG A 108 11.02 -14.85 16.95
C ARG A 108 11.52 -13.93 15.84
N ILE A 109 12.61 -13.22 16.08
CA ILE A 109 13.28 -12.34 15.11
C ILE A 109 14.30 -13.16 14.32
N GLN A 110 14.26 -13.09 12.99
CA GLN A 110 15.29 -13.69 12.13
C GLN A 110 15.83 -12.66 11.14
N THR A 111 17.11 -12.77 10.82
CA THR A 111 17.77 -12.06 9.72
C THR A 111 18.55 -13.06 8.85
N MET A 112 19.32 -12.60 7.87
CA MET A 112 20.09 -13.41 6.93
C MET A 112 21.48 -12.80 6.70
N THR A 113 22.52 -13.62 6.64
CA THR A 113 23.88 -13.21 6.30
C THR A 113 23.96 -12.64 4.88
N THR A 114 24.81 -11.62 4.68
CA THR A 114 25.19 -11.10 3.36
C THR A 114 26.56 -11.61 2.90
N SER A 115 27.35 -12.19 3.80
CA SER A 115 28.63 -12.81 3.47
C SER A 115 28.51 -13.91 2.42
N ASP A 116 29.55 -14.06 1.60
CA ASP A 116 29.74 -15.28 0.82
C ASP A 116 30.01 -16.44 1.77
N THR A 117 29.12 -17.44 1.80
CA THR A 117 29.19 -18.60 2.70
C THR A 117 30.47 -19.43 2.55
N LYS A 118 31.23 -19.27 1.45
CA LYS A 118 32.56 -19.87 1.29
C LYS A 118 33.64 -19.17 2.13
N ASP A 119 33.43 -17.90 2.49
CA ASP A 119 34.25 -17.18 3.45
C ASP A 119 33.75 -17.50 4.87
N VAL A 120 34.27 -18.60 5.41
CA VAL A 120 33.93 -19.12 6.75
C VAL A 120 34.19 -18.07 7.82
N ALA A 121 35.33 -17.38 7.78
CA ALA A 121 35.72 -16.41 8.79
C ALA A 121 34.74 -15.21 8.81
N LYS A 122 34.48 -14.60 7.65
CA LYS A 122 33.55 -13.48 7.54
C LYS A 122 32.11 -13.86 7.88
N THR A 123 31.69 -15.08 7.50
CA THR A 123 30.34 -15.58 7.83
C THR A 123 30.19 -15.85 9.33
N VAL A 124 31.20 -16.41 9.99
CA VAL A 124 31.20 -16.60 11.46
C VAL A 124 31.13 -15.25 12.17
N GLU A 125 31.92 -14.27 11.75
CA GLU A 125 31.91 -12.92 12.34
C GLU A 125 30.56 -12.23 12.17
N GLU A 126 29.96 -12.26 10.97
CA GLU A 126 28.63 -11.68 10.71
C GLU A 126 27.54 -12.37 11.55
N VAL A 127 27.56 -13.72 11.67
CA VAL A 127 26.62 -14.46 12.52
C VAL A 127 26.79 -14.10 14.01
N MET A 128 28.02 -13.86 14.49
CA MET A 128 28.28 -13.41 15.85
C MET A 128 27.69 -12.02 16.11
N ARG A 129 27.96 -11.04 15.24
CA ARG A 129 27.38 -9.67 15.36
C ARG A 129 25.84 -9.69 15.33
N ILE A 130 25.24 -10.49 14.45
CA ILE A 130 23.79 -10.71 14.39
C ILE A 130 23.23 -11.29 15.70
N ALA A 131 23.95 -12.24 16.32
CA ALA A 131 23.55 -12.84 17.59
C ALA A 131 23.67 -11.83 18.75
N ASP A 132 24.75 -11.04 18.78
CA ASP A 132 24.99 -10.00 19.79
C ASP A 132 23.99 -8.84 19.71
N LYS A 133 23.57 -8.45 18.49
CA LYS A 133 22.46 -7.51 18.23
C LYS A 133 21.09 -8.10 18.62
N GLY A 134 21.01 -9.40 18.90
CA GLY A 134 19.87 -10.06 19.55
C GLY A 134 18.83 -10.66 18.60
N ALA A 135 19.24 -11.19 17.44
CA ALA A 135 18.38 -12.07 16.63
C ALA A 135 18.17 -13.43 17.31
N ASP A 136 17.00 -14.06 17.15
CA ASP A 136 16.76 -15.43 17.66
C ASP A 136 17.35 -16.51 16.74
N ILE A 137 17.43 -16.25 15.43
CA ILE A 137 17.73 -17.26 14.39
C ILE A 137 18.43 -16.55 13.21
N VAL A 138 19.48 -17.17 12.64
CA VAL A 138 20.18 -16.62 11.45
C VAL A 138 20.02 -17.53 10.23
N ARG A 139 19.74 -16.94 9.07
CA ARG A 139 19.70 -17.64 7.78
C ARG A 139 20.98 -17.45 6.99
N ILE A 140 21.46 -18.53 6.38
CA ILE A 140 22.65 -18.56 5.52
C ILE A 140 22.25 -19.15 4.15
N THR A 141 22.73 -18.54 3.07
CA THR A 141 22.48 -19.04 1.70
C THR A 141 23.34 -20.26 1.40
N VAL A 142 22.77 -21.34 0.86
CA VAL A 142 23.56 -22.53 0.48
C VAL A 142 23.09 -23.03 -0.88
N GLN A 143 23.76 -22.60 -1.95
CA GLN A 143 23.36 -22.94 -3.32
C GLN A 143 24.17 -24.10 -3.93
N GLY A 144 25.34 -24.41 -3.38
CA GLY A 144 26.23 -25.44 -3.91
C GLY A 144 26.92 -26.28 -2.83
N LYS A 145 27.70 -27.26 -3.29
CA LYS A 145 28.40 -28.19 -2.40
C LYS A 145 29.51 -27.52 -1.59
N ARG A 146 30.21 -26.52 -2.14
CA ARG A 146 31.30 -25.82 -1.45
C ARG A 146 30.78 -25.02 -0.27
N GLU A 147 29.67 -24.32 -0.46
CA GLU A 147 28.93 -23.63 0.60
C GLU A 147 28.46 -24.63 1.66
N ALA A 148 27.93 -25.79 1.24
CA ALA A 148 27.46 -26.83 2.16
C ALA A 148 28.57 -27.44 3.03
N ASP A 149 29.77 -27.64 2.46
CA ASP A 149 30.93 -28.15 3.19
C ASP A 149 31.47 -27.07 4.15
N ALA A 150 31.58 -25.80 3.70
CA ALA A 150 31.96 -24.65 4.54
C ALA A 150 31.02 -24.45 5.76
N CYS A 151 29.73 -24.77 5.63
CA CYS A 151 28.78 -24.66 6.73
C CYS A 151 29.09 -25.57 7.95
N PHE A 152 29.80 -26.69 7.76
CA PHE A 152 30.25 -27.50 8.89
C PHE A 152 31.34 -26.78 9.69
N GLU A 153 32.27 -26.11 9.00
CA GLU A 153 33.30 -25.28 9.63
C GLU A 153 32.67 -24.08 10.34
N ILE A 154 31.73 -23.37 9.68
CA ILE A 154 30.97 -22.27 10.30
C ILE A 154 30.28 -22.71 11.60
N LYS A 155 29.51 -23.82 11.58
CA LYS A 155 28.79 -24.31 12.78
C LYS A 155 29.78 -24.72 13.89
N ASN A 156 30.87 -25.38 13.54
CA ASN A 156 31.90 -25.78 14.51
C ASN A 156 32.61 -24.56 15.13
N SER A 157 32.98 -23.57 14.32
CA SER A 157 33.61 -22.33 14.79
C SER A 157 32.68 -21.52 15.70
N LEU A 158 31.39 -21.41 15.37
CA LEU A 158 30.41 -20.75 16.24
C LEU A 158 30.31 -21.46 17.60
N VAL A 159 30.20 -22.78 17.63
CA VAL A 159 30.16 -23.57 18.88
C VAL A 159 31.46 -23.42 19.68
N GLN A 160 32.63 -23.39 19.03
CA GLN A 160 33.92 -23.13 19.70
C GLN A 160 34.00 -21.73 20.33
N ASN A 161 33.36 -20.73 19.70
CA ASN A 161 33.22 -19.39 20.24
C ASN A 161 32.01 -19.25 21.21
N ASN A 162 31.36 -20.35 21.59
CA ASN A 162 30.19 -20.42 22.48
C ASN A 162 28.89 -19.77 21.93
N TYR A 163 28.78 -19.58 20.62
CA TYR A 163 27.57 -19.11 19.94
C TYR A 163 26.67 -20.28 19.54
N ASN A 164 25.53 -20.38 20.21
CA ASN A 164 24.54 -21.44 20.03
C ASN A 164 23.28 -20.98 19.27
N ILE A 165 23.39 -19.90 18.48
CA ILE A 165 22.26 -19.39 17.68
C ILE A 165 21.85 -20.43 16.60
N PRO A 166 20.55 -20.74 16.44
CA PRO A 166 20.09 -21.66 15.41
C PRO A 166 20.34 -21.13 14.01
N LEU A 167 20.88 -22.00 13.14
CA LEU A 167 21.15 -21.68 11.75
C LEU A 167 20.05 -22.23 10.83
N VAL A 168 19.73 -21.47 9.77
CA VAL A 168 18.78 -21.86 8.71
C VAL A 168 19.48 -21.92 7.37
N ALA A 169 19.44 -23.06 6.70
CA ALA A 169 19.96 -23.16 5.32
C ALA A 169 18.88 -22.71 4.33
N ASP A 170 19.23 -21.77 3.44
CA ASP A 170 18.33 -21.30 2.38
C ASP A 170 18.65 -21.98 1.05
N ILE A 171 17.86 -23.00 0.70
CA ILE A 171 18.02 -23.81 -0.51
C ILE A 171 17.00 -23.39 -1.57
N HIS A 172 17.45 -23.28 -2.82
CA HIS A 172 16.58 -23.09 -3.98
C HIS A 172 16.51 -24.38 -4.83
N PHE A 173 17.54 -24.70 -5.61
CA PHE A 173 17.48 -25.72 -6.69
C PHE A 173 18.27 -27.03 -6.44
N ALA A 174 18.65 -27.33 -5.19
CA ALA A 174 19.64 -28.37 -4.90
C ALA A 174 19.22 -29.35 -3.78
N PRO A 175 18.39 -30.37 -4.07
CA PRO A 175 17.97 -31.39 -3.10
C PRO A 175 19.16 -32.12 -2.44
N SER A 176 20.22 -32.44 -3.19
CA SER A 176 21.43 -33.08 -2.67
C SER A 176 22.19 -32.19 -1.67
N VAL A 177 22.19 -30.88 -1.88
CA VAL A 177 22.73 -29.90 -0.94
C VAL A 177 21.86 -29.83 0.32
N ALA A 178 20.54 -29.73 0.17
CA ALA A 178 19.59 -29.75 1.30
C ALA A 178 19.79 -30.97 2.21
N LEU A 179 19.95 -32.15 1.60
CA LEU A 179 20.26 -33.38 2.33
C LEU A 179 21.58 -33.26 3.10
N ARG A 180 22.64 -32.69 2.50
CA ARG A 180 23.94 -32.52 3.18
C ARG A 180 23.84 -31.57 4.38
N VAL A 181 23.22 -30.40 4.21
CA VAL A 181 23.15 -29.39 5.28
C VAL A 181 22.21 -29.76 6.43
N ALA A 182 21.24 -30.67 6.23
CA ALA A 182 20.37 -31.18 7.31
C ALA A 182 21.15 -31.87 8.46
N GLU A 183 22.41 -32.23 8.24
CA GLU A 183 23.29 -32.78 9.27
C GLU A 183 23.83 -31.70 10.24
N CYS A 184 24.09 -30.47 9.78
CA CYS A 184 24.70 -29.39 10.58
C CYS A 184 23.79 -28.20 10.91
N PHE A 185 22.73 -27.96 10.12
CA PHE A 185 21.77 -26.88 10.35
C PHE A 185 20.60 -27.29 11.26
N ASP A 186 19.98 -26.29 11.89
CA ASP A 186 18.85 -26.47 12.81
C ASP A 186 17.50 -26.41 12.08
N LYS A 187 17.43 -25.70 10.94
CA LYS A 187 16.25 -25.59 10.06
C LYS A 187 16.64 -25.53 8.58
N ILE A 188 15.85 -26.17 7.72
CA ILE A 188 16.00 -26.07 6.25
C ILE A 188 14.86 -25.24 5.68
N ARG A 189 15.14 -24.22 4.85
CA ARG A 189 14.12 -23.60 3.99
C ARG A 189 14.10 -24.30 2.64
N VAL A 190 12.89 -24.60 2.19
CA VAL A 190 12.57 -25.08 0.85
C VAL A 190 11.66 -24.06 0.16
N ASN A 191 11.90 -23.80 -1.13
CA ASN A 191 10.98 -23.04 -1.98
C ASN A 191 10.22 -24.00 -2.91
N PRO A 192 8.91 -24.19 -2.72
CA PRO A 192 8.13 -25.14 -3.50
C PRO A 192 8.30 -25.04 -5.02
N GLY A 193 8.27 -23.83 -5.59
CA GLY A 193 8.33 -23.62 -7.05
C GLY A 193 9.73 -23.77 -7.69
N ASN A 194 10.74 -24.19 -6.93
CA ASN A 194 12.13 -24.30 -7.40
C ASN A 194 12.89 -25.54 -6.90
N PHE A 195 12.32 -26.31 -5.96
CA PHE A 195 13.07 -27.34 -5.24
C PHE A 195 13.20 -28.66 -6.00
N ALA A 196 12.08 -29.18 -6.50
CA ALA A 196 12.04 -30.31 -7.42
C ALA A 196 12.07 -29.80 -8.88
N ASP A 197 11.39 -28.68 -9.12
CA ASP A 197 11.28 -28.05 -10.43
C ASP A 197 12.62 -27.52 -10.96
N ARG A 198 12.77 -27.57 -12.28
CA ARG A 198 13.75 -26.71 -12.96
C ARG A 198 13.32 -25.25 -12.83
N ARG A 199 14.26 -24.31 -13.02
CA ARG A 199 13.93 -22.87 -13.07
C ARG A 199 12.83 -22.64 -14.13
N ALA A 200 11.70 -22.09 -13.69
CA ALA A 200 10.55 -21.76 -14.52
C ALA A 200 11.01 -21.02 -15.79
N GLN A 201 10.53 -21.47 -16.94
CA GLN A 201 10.92 -20.89 -18.24
C GLN A 201 9.88 -19.90 -18.77
N PHE A 202 8.72 -19.78 -18.12
CA PHE A 202 7.58 -18.98 -18.57
C PHE A 202 7.11 -19.35 -20.00
N VAL A 203 7.46 -20.55 -20.45
CA VAL A 203 6.89 -21.16 -21.66
C VAL A 203 5.48 -21.58 -21.27
N LYS A 204 4.46 -21.06 -21.95
CA LYS A 204 3.07 -21.45 -21.68
C LYS A 204 2.87 -22.92 -22.07
N LEU A 205 3.02 -23.80 -21.09
CA LEU A 205 2.64 -25.20 -21.15
C LEU A 205 1.19 -25.29 -20.66
N GLU A 206 0.30 -25.83 -21.49
CA GLU A 206 -1.03 -26.23 -21.04
C GLU A 206 -0.88 -27.62 -20.45
N TYR A 207 -0.96 -27.71 -19.12
CA TYR A 207 -0.94 -28.98 -18.39
C TYR A 207 -2.35 -29.59 -18.39
N ASP A 208 -2.43 -30.90 -18.62
CA ASP A 208 -3.63 -31.68 -18.30
C ASP A 208 -3.53 -32.31 -16.90
N GLU A 209 -4.63 -32.90 -16.44
CA GLU A 209 -4.75 -33.46 -15.09
C GLU A 209 -3.82 -34.67 -14.85
N GLU A 210 -3.48 -35.42 -15.90
CA GLU A 210 -2.52 -36.52 -15.77
C GLU A 210 -1.10 -35.97 -15.64
N ASP A 211 -0.72 -34.96 -16.41
CA ASP A 211 0.58 -34.31 -16.31
C ASP A 211 0.77 -33.58 -14.97
N TYR A 212 -0.27 -32.93 -14.44
CA TYR A 212 -0.22 -32.34 -13.10
C TYR A 212 -0.01 -33.42 -12.02
N GLN A 213 -0.71 -34.55 -12.10
CA GLN A 213 -0.54 -35.66 -11.15
C GLN A 213 0.86 -36.30 -11.22
N LYS A 214 1.46 -36.43 -12.41
CA LYS A 214 2.85 -36.90 -12.59
C LYS A 214 3.87 -35.95 -11.93
N GLU A 215 3.67 -34.64 -12.04
CA GLU A 215 4.52 -33.64 -11.36
C GLU A 215 4.41 -33.77 -9.83
N LEU A 216 3.21 -33.98 -9.28
CA LEU A 216 3.03 -34.22 -7.84
C LEU A 216 3.75 -35.48 -7.34
N GLU A 217 3.74 -36.56 -8.12
CA GLU A 217 4.48 -37.79 -7.83
C GLU A 217 6.00 -37.55 -7.85
N HIS A 218 6.50 -36.83 -8.86
CA HIS A 218 7.92 -36.47 -8.94
C HIS A 218 8.39 -35.61 -7.76
N ILE A 219 7.57 -34.63 -7.34
CA ILE A 219 7.85 -33.81 -6.15
C ILE A 219 7.92 -34.68 -4.90
N GLU A 220 7.02 -35.66 -4.74
CA GLU A 220 7.07 -36.60 -3.61
C GLU A 220 8.36 -37.42 -3.61
N GLU A 221 8.78 -37.98 -4.75
CA GLU A 221 10.04 -38.73 -4.87
C GLU A 221 11.28 -37.90 -4.48
N VAL A 222 11.36 -36.65 -4.96
CA VAL A 222 12.51 -35.76 -4.73
C VAL A 222 12.53 -35.19 -3.31
N PHE A 223 11.36 -34.91 -2.72
CA PHE A 223 11.24 -34.22 -1.44
C PHE A 223 11.23 -35.16 -0.22
N SER A 224 10.64 -36.36 -0.35
CA SER A 224 10.54 -37.33 0.77
C SER A 224 11.87 -37.64 1.47
N PRO A 225 13.01 -37.85 0.75
CA PRO A 225 14.31 -38.07 1.39
C PRO A 225 14.75 -36.95 2.33
N LEU A 226 14.39 -35.69 2.01
CA LEU A 226 14.70 -34.54 2.88
C LEU A 226 13.78 -34.51 4.11
N VAL A 227 12.51 -34.89 3.96
CA VAL A 227 11.56 -34.99 5.07
C VAL A 227 12.02 -36.06 6.07
N ASP A 228 12.36 -37.26 5.59
CA ASP A 228 12.88 -38.34 6.43
C ASP A 228 14.20 -37.96 7.13
N LYS A 229 15.10 -37.26 6.43
CA LYS A 229 16.35 -36.78 7.01
C LYS A 229 16.12 -35.70 8.07
N CYS A 230 15.18 -34.79 7.85
CA CYS A 230 14.75 -33.82 8.87
C CYS A 230 14.12 -34.51 10.07
N LYS A 231 13.26 -35.52 9.87
CA LYS A 231 12.64 -36.34 10.93
C LYS A 231 13.71 -37.06 11.76
N LYS A 232 14.69 -37.71 11.11
CA LYS A 232 15.80 -38.44 11.73
C LYS A 232 16.67 -37.55 12.63
N TYR A 233 17.01 -36.34 12.18
CA TYR A 233 17.90 -35.43 12.93
C TYR A 233 17.14 -34.39 13.77
N GLY A 234 15.81 -34.47 13.87
CA GLY A 234 14.99 -33.53 14.64
C GLY A 234 15.03 -32.09 14.11
N ARG A 235 15.28 -31.90 12.80
CA ARG A 235 15.39 -30.57 12.18
C ARG A 235 14.02 -29.96 11.95
N ALA A 236 13.96 -28.62 11.95
CA ALA A 236 12.78 -27.91 11.48
C ALA A 236 12.81 -27.71 9.95
N MET A 237 11.65 -27.47 9.36
CA MET A 237 11.55 -27.05 7.96
C MET A 237 10.72 -25.76 7.81
N ARG A 238 11.09 -24.90 6.87
CA ARG A 238 10.23 -23.81 6.38
C ARG A 238 9.84 -24.10 4.93
N ILE A 239 8.57 -24.37 4.70
CA ILE A 239 7.97 -24.42 3.37
C ILE A 239 7.62 -22.97 3.02
N GLY A 240 8.37 -22.36 2.12
CA GLY A 240 8.34 -20.91 1.92
C GLY A 240 8.23 -20.49 0.45
N THR A 241 6.99 -20.24 0.02
CA THR A 241 6.65 -19.78 -1.34
C THR A 241 6.91 -18.28 -1.49
N ASN A 242 7.58 -17.91 -2.59
CA ASN A 242 7.69 -16.53 -3.04
C ASN A 242 6.80 -16.33 -4.28
N HIS A 243 6.15 -15.18 -4.41
CA HIS A 243 5.25 -14.85 -5.53
C HIS A 243 6.00 -14.89 -6.87
N GLY A 244 7.15 -14.21 -6.96
CA GLY A 244 7.96 -14.17 -8.18
C GLY A 244 8.70 -15.47 -8.52
N SER A 245 8.37 -16.60 -7.89
CA SER A 245 9.02 -17.90 -8.13
C SER A 245 8.04 -19.09 -8.09
N LEU A 246 6.76 -18.89 -8.44
CA LEU A 246 5.82 -19.98 -8.64
C LEU A 246 6.29 -20.88 -9.81
N SER A 247 6.04 -22.19 -9.71
CA SER A 247 6.39 -23.15 -10.77
C SER A 247 5.41 -23.09 -11.94
N ASP A 248 5.86 -23.52 -13.12
CA ASP A 248 5.07 -23.48 -14.35
C ASP A 248 3.71 -24.25 -14.21
N ARG A 249 3.67 -25.37 -13.45
CA ARG A 249 2.40 -26.08 -13.13
C ARG A 249 1.41 -25.22 -12.35
N ILE A 250 1.89 -24.51 -11.32
CA ILE A 250 1.05 -23.67 -10.44
C ILE A 250 0.53 -22.46 -11.22
N MET A 251 1.41 -21.87 -12.03
CA MET A 251 1.06 -20.76 -12.93
C MET A 251 0.03 -21.17 -13.98
N SER A 252 0.07 -22.40 -14.49
CA SER A 252 -0.92 -22.92 -15.44
C SER A 252 -2.29 -23.14 -14.80
N TYR A 253 -2.35 -23.72 -13.60
CA TYR A 253 -3.60 -24.09 -12.91
C TYR A 253 -4.26 -22.95 -12.14
N TYR A 254 -3.48 -22.14 -11.43
CA TYR A 254 -3.97 -21.15 -10.46
C TYR A 254 -3.58 -19.71 -10.83
N GLY A 255 -2.80 -19.52 -11.90
CA GLY A 255 -2.27 -18.22 -12.30
C GLY A 255 -1.27 -17.62 -11.31
N ASP A 256 -0.83 -16.41 -11.64
CA ASP A 256 -0.01 -15.53 -10.79
C ASP A 256 -0.90 -14.96 -9.67
N SER A 257 -1.15 -15.76 -8.61
CA SER A 257 -2.20 -15.46 -7.63
C SER A 257 -1.89 -15.90 -6.19
N PRO A 258 -2.52 -15.28 -5.18
CA PRO A 258 -2.47 -15.74 -3.80
C PRO A 258 -2.92 -17.19 -3.63
N ARG A 259 -3.84 -17.69 -4.47
CA ARG A 259 -4.25 -19.12 -4.43
C ARG A 259 -3.13 -20.02 -4.91
N GLY A 260 -2.45 -19.66 -6.00
CA GLY A 260 -1.27 -20.37 -6.48
C GLY A 260 -0.16 -20.43 -5.43
N MET A 261 0.09 -19.33 -4.71
CA MET A 261 1.05 -19.31 -3.60
C MET A 261 0.71 -20.32 -2.49
N VAL A 262 -0.57 -20.40 -2.11
CA VAL A 262 -1.07 -21.31 -1.07
C VAL A 262 -1.00 -22.76 -1.50
N GLU A 263 -1.49 -23.09 -2.69
CA GLU A 263 -1.46 -24.48 -3.19
C GLU A 263 -0.03 -24.99 -3.37
N SER A 264 0.88 -24.16 -3.89
CA SER A 264 2.31 -24.50 -4.01
C SER A 264 2.93 -24.89 -2.66
N ALA A 265 2.58 -24.21 -1.56
CA ALA A 265 3.02 -24.63 -0.23
C ALA A 265 2.30 -25.90 0.28
N PHE A 266 1.03 -26.07 -0.09
CA PHE A 266 0.20 -27.20 0.35
C PHE A 266 0.61 -28.53 -0.30
N GLU A 267 1.07 -28.54 -1.56
CA GLU A 267 1.69 -29.73 -2.21
C GLU A 267 2.77 -30.35 -1.30
N PHE A 268 3.76 -29.55 -0.90
CA PHE A 268 4.86 -29.97 -0.04
C PHE A 268 4.38 -30.31 1.39
N ALA A 269 3.40 -29.57 1.93
CA ALA A 269 2.87 -29.84 3.26
C ALA A 269 2.05 -31.14 3.33
N ARG A 270 1.35 -31.52 2.26
CA ARG A 270 0.65 -32.80 2.12
C ARG A 270 1.64 -33.96 2.21
N ILE A 271 2.79 -33.88 1.53
CA ILE A 271 3.89 -34.86 1.62
C ILE A 271 4.46 -34.95 3.04
N CYS A 272 4.80 -33.81 3.67
CA CYS A 272 5.25 -33.78 5.07
C CYS A 272 4.28 -34.51 6.00
N ARG A 273 2.96 -34.30 5.84
CA ARG A 273 1.94 -34.98 6.65
C ARG A 273 1.79 -36.46 6.32
N LYS A 274 1.90 -36.87 5.05
CA LYS A 274 1.89 -38.29 4.62
C LYS A 274 3.00 -39.09 5.31
N LEU A 275 4.15 -38.45 5.54
CA LEU A 275 5.32 -39.00 6.23
C LEU A 275 5.32 -38.75 7.76
N ASP A 276 4.22 -38.25 8.34
CA ASP A 276 4.11 -37.92 9.77
C ASP A 276 5.27 -36.98 10.23
N PHE A 277 5.63 -36.01 9.39
CA PHE A 277 6.58 -34.96 9.73
C PHE A 277 5.83 -33.67 10.04
N HIS A 278 6.02 -33.19 11.27
CA HIS A 278 5.21 -32.14 11.86
C HIS A 278 6.01 -30.92 12.36
N ASN A 279 7.34 -30.96 12.26
CA ASN A 279 8.24 -29.90 12.72
C ASN A 279 8.48 -28.86 11.61
N PHE A 280 7.41 -28.31 11.03
CA PHE A 280 7.52 -27.32 9.94
C PHE A 280 6.65 -26.08 10.12
N ILE A 281 7.04 -25.01 9.42
CA ILE A 281 6.39 -23.70 9.40
C ILE A 281 6.16 -23.26 7.94
N PHE A 282 5.20 -22.36 7.74
CA PHE A 282 4.93 -21.75 6.44
C PHE A 282 5.48 -20.32 6.33
N SER A 283 5.75 -19.87 5.10
CA SER A 283 5.83 -18.45 4.75
C SER A 283 5.32 -18.19 3.34
N MET A 284 4.56 -17.11 3.17
CA MET A 284 4.18 -16.52 1.90
C MET A 284 4.91 -15.18 1.74
N LYS A 285 5.66 -14.98 0.67
CA LYS A 285 6.35 -13.70 0.43
C LYS A 285 5.97 -13.14 -0.93
N ALA A 286 5.57 -11.88 -0.95
CA ALA A 286 5.39 -11.08 -2.16
C ALA A 286 6.03 -9.70 -1.94
N SER A 287 6.46 -9.05 -3.02
CA SER A 287 6.97 -7.68 -3.00
C SER A 287 5.82 -6.71 -2.72
N ASN A 288 4.64 -6.95 -3.30
CA ASN A 288 3.40 -6.23 -3.01
C ASN A 288 2.79 -6.68 -1.65
N PRO A 289 2.64 -5.77 -0.66
CA PRO A 289 2.05 -6.11 0.64
C PRO A 289 0.60 -6.62 0.58
N VAL A 290 -0.20 -6.16 -0.38
CA VAL A 290 -1.61 -6.59 -0.56
C VAL A 290 -1.67 -8.07 -0.90
N ILE A 291 -0.86 -8.52 -1.87
CA ILE A 291 -0.74 -9.93 -2.26
C ILE A 291 -0.20 -10.78 -1.10
N MET A 292 0.78 -10.27 -0.35
CA MET A 292 1.30 -10.96 0.84
C MET A 292 0.20 -11.17 1.90
N VAL A 293 -0.55 -10.13 2.26
CA VAL A 293 -1.63 -10.20 3.26
C VAL A 293 -2.74 -11.16 2.79
N GLN A 294 -3.15 -11.08 1.53
CA GLN A 294 -4.07 -12.03 0.89
C GLN A 294 -3.62 -13.48 1.07
N ALA A 295 -2.36 -13.78 0.69
CA ALA A 295 -1.82 -15.12 0.74
C ALA A 295 -1.74 -15.68 2.18
N TYR A 296 -1.40 -14.88 3.19
CA TYR A 296 -1.44 -15.33 4.58
C TYR A 296 -2.84 -15.59 5.12
N ARG A 297 -3.81 -14.72 4.80
CA ARG A 297 -5.21 -14.93 5.22
C ARG A 297 -5.77 -16.22 4.59
N LEU A 298 -5.53 -16.43 3.30
CA LEU A 298 -5.98 -17.62 2.57
C LEU A 298 -5.27 -18.89 3.07
N LEU A 299 -3.95 -18.86 3.26
CA LEU A 299 -3.17 -19.95 3.86
C LEU A 299 -3.76 -20.39 5.21
N VAL A 300 -4.18 -19.43 6.04
CA VAL A 300 -4.74 -19.72 7.36
C VAL A 300 -6.17 -20.26 7.29
N ALA A 301 -7.00 -19.74 6.39
CA ALA A 301 -8.35 -20.27 6.14
C ALA A 301 -8.28 -21.75 5.71
N GLU A 302 -7.43 -22.06 4.71
CA GLU A 302 -7.19 -23.43 4.25
C GLU A 302 -6.62 -24.33 5.35
N MET A 303 -5.70 -23.80 6.17
CA MET A 303 -5.23 -24.55 7.35
C MET A 303 -6.38 -24.87 8.32
N TYR A 304 -7.31 -23.95 8.60
CA TYR A 304 -8.45 -24.26 9.48
C TYR A 304 -9.39 -25.30 8.86
N VAL A 305 -9.65 -25.25 7.54
CA VAL A 305 -10.43 -26.29 6.82
C VAL A 305 -9.82 -27.68 7.01
N GLN A 306 -8.49 -27.77 6.93
CA GLN A 306 -7.75 -29.02 7.12
C GLN A 306 -7.50 -29.40 8.60
N GLY A 307 -7.89 -28.56 9.57
CA GLY A 307 -7.60 -28.76 10.99
C GLY A 307 -6.11 -28.62 11.35
N TRP A 308 -5.36 -27.78 10.63
CA TRP A 308 -3.93 -27.55 10.79
C TRP A 308 -3.62 -26.28 11.58
N ASP A 309 -2.60 -26.35 12.43
CA ASP A 309 -2.19 -25.32 13.37
C ASP A 309 -0.69 -24.97 13.23
N TYR A 310 -0.14 -25.05 12.02
CA TYR A 310 1.28 -24.77 11.78
C TYR A 310 1.62 -23.29 11.99
N PRO A 311 2.84 -22.97 12.50
CA PRO A 311 3.29 -21.60 12.68
C PRO A 311 3.59 -20.85 11.37
N LEU A 312 3.61 -19.52 11.47
CA LEU A 312 3.86 -18.60 10.34
C LEU A 312 5.14 -17.79 10.52
N HIS A 313 5.98 -17.78 9.48
CA HIS A 313 7.10 -16.84 9.31
C HIS A 313 6.71 -15.72 8.36
N LEU A 314 6.47 -14.52 8.87
CA LEU A 314 6.12 -13.36 8.05
C LEU A 314 7.35 -12.64 7.51
N GLY A 315 7.18 -11.96 6.39
CA GLY A 315 8.12 -10.95 5.94
C GLY A 315 7.94 -10.61 4.48
N VAL A 316 7.92 -9.31 4.17
CA VAL A 316 7.95 -8.83 2.78
C VAL A 316 9.29 -9.23 2.13
N THR A 317 9.29 -9.40 0.81
CA THR A 317 10.48 -9.64 -0.02
C THR A 317 10.82 -8.38 -0.81
N GLU A 318 12.11 -8.14 -1.04
CA GLU A 318 12.65 -6.94 -1.70
C GLU A 318 11.97 -5.65 -1.16
N ALA A 319 12.06 -5.41 0.16
CA ALA A 319 11.35 -4.29 0.78
C ALA A 319 11.94 -2.94 0.34
N GLY A 320 13.26 -2.88 0.09
CA GLY A 320 13.99 -1.67 -0.23
C GLY A 320 14.94 -1.27 0.90
N GLU A 321 15.43 -0.05 0.83
CA GLU A 321 16.30 0.56 1.84
C GLU A 321 15.55 1.62 2.66
N GLY A 322 16.11 1.99 3.81
CA GLY A 322 15.71 3.18 4.56
C GLY A 322 14.27 3.14 5.06
N GLU A 323 13.65 4.33 5.07
CA GLU A 323 12.30 4.56 5.56
C GLU A 323 11.25 3.80 4.71
N ASP A 324 11.46 3.66 3.40
CA ASP A 324 10.57 2.91 2.49
C ASP A 324 10.56 1.41 2.75
N GLY A 325 11.74 0.80 2.93
CA GLY A 325 11.86 -0.62 3.28
C GLY A 325 11.20 -0.94 4.62
N ARG A 326 11.31 -0.02 5.59
CA ARG A 326 10.64 -0.09 6.90
C ARG A 326 9.12 0.10 6.76
N MET A 327 8.65 1.10 6.04
CA MET A 327 7.23 1.39 5.74
C MET A 327 6.54 0.18 5.10
N LYS A 328 7.11 -0.32 4.00
CA LYS A 328 6.57 -1.46 3.24
C LYS A 328 6.53 -2.74 4.07
N SER A 329 7.55 -2.97 4.89
CA SER A 329 7.55 -4.08 5.85
C SER A 329 6.51 -3.90 6.96
N ALA A 330 6.32 -2.68 7.47
CA ALA A 330 5.32 -2.39 8.50
C ALA A 330 3.89 -2.55 7.98
N ILE A 331 3.62 -2.13 6.74
CA ILE A 331 2.34 -2.37 6.06
C ILE A 331 2.07 -3.88 5.95
N GLY A 332 2.99 -4.65 5.36
CA GLY A 332 2.77 -6.09 5.14
C GLY A 332 2.74 -6.94 6.43
N ILE A 333 3.66 -6.68 7.37
CA ILE A 333 3.81 -7.47 8.60
C ILE A 333 2.85 -6.97 9.70
N GLY A 334 2.72 -5.65 9.87
CA GLY A 334 1.91 -5.02 10.92
C GLY A 334 0.42 -5.33 10.80
N THR A 335 -0.11 -5.37 9.57
CA THR A 335 -1.48 -5.81 9.25
C THR A 335 -1.80 -7.18 9.83
N LEU A 336 -0.85 -8.12 9.77
CA LEU A 336 -1.04 -9.50 10.17
C LEU A 336 -0.83 -9.71 11.68
N LEU A 337 0.09 -8.98 12.32
CA LEU A 337 0.75 -9.42 13.55
C LEU A 337 -0.06 -9.41 14.86
N GLN A 338 -1.03 -8.51 15.03
CA GLN A 338 -1.41 -8.05 16.39
C GLN A 338 -1.92 -9.19 17.32
N LYS A 339 -1.18 -9.49 18.40
CA LYS A 339 -1.02 -10.81 19.03
C LYS A 339 -1.14 -10.79 20.57
N ARG A 340 -1.74 -11.84 21.12
CA ARG A 340 -1.73 -12.18 22.56
C ARG A 340 -0.60 -13.13 22.96
N THR A 341 -0.03 -12.91 24.13
CA THR A 341 0.65 -13.95 24.93
C THR A 341 0.04 -14.02 26.32
N ALA A 342 0.00 -15.23 26.88
CA ALA A 342 -0.39 -15.44 28.26
C ALA A 342 0.87 -15.73 29.09
N THR A 343 1.19 -14.87 30.06
CA THR A 343 2.02 -15.24 31.20
C THR A 343 1.11 -15.69 32.34
N LYS A 344 1.24 -16.96 32.75
CA LYS A 344 0.82 -17.41 34.08
C LYS A 344 2.06 -17.45 34.97
N GLY A 345 2.04 -16.71 36.09
CA GLY A 345 3.12 -16.64 37.09
C GLY A 345 4.25 -15.69 36.67
N CYS A 346 4.71 -14.75 37.49
CA CYS A 346 4.77 -14.73 38.95
C CYS A 346 4.62 -13.29 39.47
N GLY A 347 3.80 -13.10 40.50
CA GLY A 347 3.53 -11.80 41.12
C GLY A 347 3.36 -11.90 42.64
N SER A 348 4.04 -12.87 43.27
CA SER A 348 4.17 -12.94 44.72
C SER A 348 5.43 -12.20 45.17
N SER A 349 5.27 -11.03 45.78
CA SER A 349 6.33 -10.33 46.51
C SER A 349 6.68 -11.12 47.77
N LEU A 350 7.68 -12.01 47.66
CA LEU A 350 8.18 -12.82 48.77
C LEU A 350 9.04 -11.97 49.73
N GLN A 351 8.41 -11.16 50.58
CA GLN A 351 9.10 -10.58 51.74
C GLN A 351 9.27 -11.64 52.84
N LYS A 352 10.51 -11.79 53.31
CA LYS A 352 10.91 -12.82 54.26
C LYS A 352 10.95 -12.26 55.68
N ALA A 353 9.84 -12.34 56.39
CA ALA A 353 9.76 -12.09 57.84
C ALA A 353 9.42 -13.38 58.58
N GLY A 354 10.15 -13.70 59.66
CA GLY A 354 9.71 -14.70 60.66
C GLY A 354 9.69 -16.18 60.26
N GLY A 355 10.19 -16.59 59.09
CA GLY A 355 10.53 -17.99 58.82
C GLY A 355 9.39 -18.99 58.56
N ARG A 356 8.17 -18.53 58.24
CA ARG A 356 7.09 -19.37 57.70
C ARG A 356 6.30 -18.64 56.62
N TRP A 357 5.92 -19.35 55.55
CA TRP A 357 5.04 -18.84 54.51
C TRP A 357 3.58 -19.00 54.92
N LEU A 358 2.79 -17.95 54.73
CA LEU A 358 1.35 -17.92 54.98
C LEU A 358 0.69 -17.16 53.82
N VAL A 359 -0.36 -17.74 53.23
CA VAL A 359 -1.08 -17.14 52.10
C VAL A 359 -2.34 -16.49 52.63
N LEU A 360 -2.47 -15.19 52.44
CA LEU A 360 -3.71 -14.45 52.64
C LEU A 360 -4.35 -14.16 51.28
N LEU A 361 -5.67 -14.34 51.21
CA LEU A 361 -6.52 -13.91 50.10
C LEU A 361 -7.41 -12.80 50.64
N GLU A 362 -7.38 -11.62 50.03
CA GLU A 362 -8.31 -10.54 50.32
C GLU A 362 -9.53 -10.66 49.40
N GLU A 363 -10.72 -10.76 49.98
CA GLU A 363 -12.00 -10.67 49.27
C GLU A 363 -12.55 -9.24 49.40
N GLU A 364 -12.77 -8.55 48.28
CA GLU A 364 -13.52 -7.29 48.28
C GLU A 364 -15.01 -7.56 48.54
N GLN A 365 -15.54 -7.01 49.64
CA GLN A 365 -16.96 -7.11 49.98
C GLN A 365 -17.81 -6.09 49.20
N GLN A 366 -18.86 -6.57 48.53
CA GLN A 366 -20.02 -5.75 48.20
C GLN A 366 -21.15 -6.00 49.21
N LEU A 367 -21.54 -4.94 49.92
CA LEU A 367 -22.69 -4.93 50.83
C LEU A 367 -23.95 -4.43 50.09
N SER A 368 -24.98 -5.27 49.99
CA SER A 368 -26.37 -4.87 50.32
C SER A 368 -27.39 -6.03 50.22
N GLY A 369 -27.95 -6.41 51.37
CA GLY A 369 -29.36 -6.85 51.53
C GLY A 369 -29.79 -8.25 51.07
N GLY A 370 -30.38 -9.04 52.01
CA GLY A 370 -31.43 -10.00 51.65
C GLY A 370 -31.31 -11.47 52.10
N LEU A 371 -31.38 -11.72 53.42
CA LEU A 371 -32.04 -12.86 54.08
C LEU A 371 -32.60 -14.05 53.23
N VAL A 372 -32.11 -15.27 53.50
CA VAL A 372 -32.84 -16.45 54.07
C VAL A 372 -32.13 -17.79 53.72
N GLU A 373 -32.00 -18.67 54.71
CA GLU A 373 -31.47 -20.04 54.58
C GLU A 373 -32.45 -21.03 53.91
N LYS A 374 -31.94 -22.05 53.19
CA LYS A 374 -31.93 -23.47 53.66
C LYS A 374 -31.39 -24.49 52.64
N GLN A 375 -30.79 -25.55 53.19
CA GLN A 375 -30.33 -26.74 52.48
C GLN A 375 -31.49 -27.65 52.01
N LYS A 376 -31.36 -28.31 50.84
CA LYS A 376 -31.34 -29.80 50.74
C LYS A 376 -31.01 -30.32 49.33
N GLN A 377 -30.72 -31.61 49.27
CA GLN A 377 -30.02 -32.32 48.17
C GLN A 377 -30.92 -32.77 47.00
N SER A 378 -30.24 -33.08 45.89
CA SER A 378 -30.60 -34.10 44.88
C SER A 378 -31.70 -33.79 43.86
N ARG A 379 -31.27 -33.57 42.60
CA ARG A 379 -31.48 -34.56 41.52
C ARG A 379 -30.67 -34.25 40.26
N THR A 380 -30.21 -35.33 39.61
CA THR A 380 -29.47 -35.31 38.35
C THR A 380 -30.34 -34.84 37.19
N VAL A 381 -30.00 -33.71 36.57
CA VAL A 381 -30.41 -33.38 35.19
C VAL A 381 -29.21 -32.81 34.47
N GLY A 382 -28.79 -33.45 33.38
CA GLY A 382 -27.65 -32.98 32.59
C GLY A 382 -27.94 -31.63 31.96
N ARG A 383 -27.04 -30.66 32.15
CA ARG A 383 -26.95 -29.46 31.31
C ARG A 383 -25.52 -29.30 30.81
N ARG A 384 -25.37 -29.34 29.49
CA ARG A 384 -24.17 -28.85 28.80
C ARG A 384 -23.98 -27.39 29.21
N ALA A 385 -22.93 -27.10 29.98
CA ALA A 385 -22.44 -25.74 30.12
C ALA A 385 -21.77 -25.34 28.80
N ILE A 386 -22.57 -24.77 27.88
CA ILE A 386 -22.04 -24.09 26.70
C ILE A 386 -21.36 -22.81 27.21
N ALA A 387 -20.06 -22.92 27.48
CA ALA A 387 -19.24 -21.79 27.85
C ALA A 387 -19.03 -20.91 26.61
N PHE A 388 -19.89 -19.90 26.44
CA PHE A 388 -19.71 -18.85 25.44
C PHE A 388 -18.39 -18.12 25.70
N ARG A 389 -17.39 -18.39 24.86
CA ARG A 389 -16.10 -17.69 24.90
C ARG A 389 -16.27 -16.35 24.19
N LYS A 390 -15.74 -15.28 24.78
CA LYS A 390 -15.60 -13.98 24.13
C LYS A 390 -14.31 -14.03 23.29
N GLU A 391 -14.39 -13.71 22.00
CA GLU A 391 -13.32 -13.89 21.01
C GLU A 391 -12.99 -12.60 20.24
N GLU A 392 -11.75 -12.48 19.77
CA GLU A 392 -11.04 -11.19 19.83
C GLU A 392 -9.78 -11.22 18.89
N PHE A 393 -9.68 -10.61 17.67
CA PHE A 393 -8.50 -10.56 16.75
C PHE A 393 -8.23 -9.22 15.97
N ALA A 394 -7.11 -9.08 15.21
CA ALA A 394 -6.84 -7.94 14.28
C ALA A 394 -6.07 -8.16 12.95
N ASP A 395 -5.12 -9.09 12.81
CA ASP A 395 -5.45 -10.48 12.43
C ASP A 395 -4.73 -11.57 13.24
N GLY A 396 -3.81 -11.21 14.15
CA GLY A 396 -3.17 -12.16 15.09
C GLY A 396 -2.35 -13.29 14.48
N LEU A 397 -1.91 -13.13 13.24
CA LEU A 397 -1.15 -14.09 12.46
C LEU A 397 0.34 -13.79 12.59
N GLY A 398 1.16 -14.79 12.93
CA GLY A 398 2.62 -14.63 13.02
C GLY A 398 3.24 -15.25 14.26
N ASP A 399 4.32 -15.99 14.05
CA ASP A 399 5.11 -16.63 15.10
C ASP A 399 6.59 -16.28 15.03
N THR A 400 7.03 -15.79 13.87
CA THR A 400 8.38 -15.28 13.63
C THR A 400 8.35 -14.34 12.43
N ILE A 401 9.32 -13.42 12.34
CA ILE A 401 9.37 -12.38 11.32
C ILE A 401 10.79 -12.20 10.76
N ARG A 402 10.88 -11.66 9.55
CA ARG A 402 12.06 -10.99 8.99
C ARG A 402 11.60 -9.80 8.13
N VAL A 403 12.05 -8.60 8.47
CA VAL A 403 12.09 -7.43 7.58
C VAL A 403 13.25 -7.67 6.59
N SER A 404 13.05 -7.49 5.28
CA SER A 404 14.08 -7.79 4.27
C SER A 404 14.59 -6.48 3.64
N LEU A 405 15.58 -5.84 4.27
CA LEU A 405 16.15 -4.56 3.82
C LEU A 405 17.33 -4.77 2.86
N THR A 406 17.68 -3.71 2.12
CA THR A 406 18.96 -3.62 1.36
C THR A 406 20.12 -3.11 2.23
N GLU A 407 19.90 -2.97 3.54
CA GLU A 407 20.87 -2.55 4.56
C GLU A 407 21.62 -3.77 5.18
N PRO A 408 22.66 -3.56 6.01
CA PRO A 408 23.32 -4.64 6.75
C PRO A 408 22.32 -5.48 7.59
N PRO A 409 22.56 -6.80 7.77
CA PRO A 409 21.65 -7.70 8.50
C PRO A 409 21.27 -7.21 9.90
N GLU A 410 22.19 -6.54 10.59
CA GLU A 410 22.01 -5.99 11.92
C GLU A 410 20.90 -4.92 11.96
N GLU A 411 20.66 -4.20 10.86
CA GLU A 411 19.62 -3.17 10.73
C GLU A 411 18.22 -3.75 10.45
N GLU A 412 18.11 -5.02 10.03
CA GLU A 412 16.81 -5.71 9.94
C GLU A 412 16.20 -6.00 11.33
N ILE A 413 17.05 -6.08 12.38
CA ILE A 413 16.69 -6.61 13.69
C ILE A 413 15.84 -5.63 14.50
N ASP A 414 16.16 -4.34 14.47
CA ASP A 414 15.48 -3.33 15.30
C ASP A 414 14.05 -3.04 14.78
N PRO A 415 13.79 -2.88 13.47
CA PRO A 415 12.44 -2.84 12.91
C PRO A 415 11.64 -4.11 13.18
N CYS A 416 12.27 -5.30 13.12
CA CYS A 416 11.63 -6.54 13.56
C CYS A 416 11.20 -6.45 15.03
N ARG A 417 12.08 -6.01 15.93
CA ARG A 417 11.78 -5.90 17.37
C ARG A 417 10.64 -4.92 17.64
N LYS A 418 10.62 -3.77 16.95
CA LYS A 418 9.54 -2.77 17.02
C LYS A 418 8.20 -3.37 16.58
N LEU A 419 8.14 -4.01 15.40
CA LEU A 419 6.93 -4.68 14.88
C LEU A 419 6.43 -5.82 15.78
N ALA A 420 7.35 -6.68 16.26
CA ALA A 420 7.01 -7.75 17.20
C ALA A 420 6.45 -7.19 18.51
N SER A 421 7.06 -6.14 19.07
CA SER A 421 6.63 -5.48 20.30
C SER A 421 5.23 -4.86 20.17
N LEU A 422 4.99 -4.10 19.09
CA LEU A 422 3.69 -3.51 18.76
C LEU A 422 2.60 -4.60 18.71
N GLY A 423 2.87 -5.67 17.96
CA GLY A 423 1.95 -6.80 17.86
C GLY A 423 1.67 -7.46 19.21
N MET A 424 2.72 -7.74 20.00
CA MET A 424 2.63 -8.35 21.33
C MET A 424 1.85 -7.49 22.34
N ARG A 425 2.09 -6.17 22.37
CA ARG A 425 1.41 -5.23 23.27
C ARG A 425 -0.09 -5.19 22.96
N ALA A 426 -0.44 -5.02 21.68
CA ALA A 426 -1.81 -4.84 21.20
C ALA A 426 -2.78 -5.92 21.71
N ALA A 427 -2.35 -7.17 21.86
CA ALA A 427 -3.22 -8.24 22.35
C ALA A 427 -2.79 -8.95 23.63
N ASN A 428 -1.73 -8.48 24.30
CA ASN A 428 -1.68 -8.60 25.75
C ASN A 428 -2.77 -7.73 26.41
N ILE A 429 -3.01 -6.51 25.90
CA ILE A 429 -4.07 -5.61 26.38
C ILE A 429 -5.45 -5.82 25.71
N GLN A 430 -5.50 -6.67 24.68
CA GLN A 430 -6.71 -7.00 23.90
C GLN A 430 -7.39 -5.78 23.24
N LYS A 431 -6.58 -4.85 22.72
CA LYS A 431 -6.98 -3.58 22.08
C LYS A 431 -8.08 -3.76 21.04
N GLY A 432 -9.11 -2.89 21.02
CA GLY A 432 -10.25 -2.99 20.09
C GLY A 432 -11.53 -2.21 20.43
N VAL A 433 -12.66 -2.62 19.85
CA VAL A 433 -13.99 -1.99 20.02
C VAL A 433 -15.06 -2.98 20.49
N ALA A 434 -16.27 -2.47 20.73
CA ALA A 434 -17.45 -3.30 20.98
C ALA A 434 -17.69 -4.31 19.83
N PRO A 435 -18.18 -5.53 20.12
CA PRO A 435 -18.48 -6.51 19.08
C PRO A 435 -19.45 -5.99 18.03
N PHE A 436 -19.07 -6.17 16.77
CA PHE A 436 -19.90 -5.93 15.59
C PHE A 436 -19.75 -7.11 14.61
N GLU A 437 -20.71 -7.25 13.70
CA GLU A 437 -20.66 -8.22 12.61
C GLU A 437 -20.13 -7.54 11.35
N GLU A 438 -19.12 -8.13 10.70
CA GLU A 438 -18.49 -7.57 9.50
C GLU A 438 -19.11 -8.21 8.25
N LYS A 439 -20.14 -7.57 7.70
CA LYS A 439 -20.98 -8.07 6.60
C LYS A 439 -20.55 -7.58 5.23
N ASN A 440 -19.71 -6.54 5.14
CA ASN A 440 -19.36 -5.94 3.85
C ASN A 440 -17.92 -6.20 3.38
N ARG A 441 -16.90 -6.24 4.27
CA ARG A 441 -15.51 -6.51 3.86
C ARG A 441 -15.33 -7.91 3.23
N ARG A 442 -14.54 -7.98 2.15
CA ARG A 442 -14.09 -9.21 1.47
C ARG A 442 -12.61 -9.45 1.78
N TYR A 443 -12.28 -10.52 2.50
CA TYR A 443 -10.92 -10.75 3.03
C TYR A 443 -9.94 -11.43 2.06
N PHE A 444 -10.42 -11.82 0.88
CA PHE A 444 -9.67 -12.55 -0.16
C PHE A 444 -9.76 -11.89 -1.55
N ASP A 445 -10.56 -10.83 -1.69
CA ASP A 445 -10.81 -10.08 -2.92
C ASP A 445 -10.79 -8.61 -2.53
N PHE A 446 -9.67 -7.96 -2.81
CA PHE A 446 -9.38 -6.62 -2.29
C PHE A 446 -9.64 -5.59 -3.37
N GLN A 447 -10.81 -4.98 -3.28
CA GLN A 447 -11.18 -3.83 -4.08
C GLN A 447 -11.24 -2.62 -3.16
N ARG A 448 -10.54 -1.55 -3.55
CA ARG A 448 -10.60 -0.30 -2.81
C ARG A 448 -12.02 0.26 -2.87
N ARG A 449 -12.57 0.64 -1.71
CA ARG A 449 -13.82 1.41 -1.64
C ARG A 449 -13.63 2.73 -2.40
N SER A 450 -14.49 3.00 -3.38
CA SER A 450 -14.56 4.33 -3.99
C SER A 450 -15.48 5.21 -3.14
N GLY A 451 -14.91 6.17 -2.41
CA GLY A 451 -15.70 7.28 -1.88
C GLY A 451 -16.36 8.10 -2.99
N GLN A 452 -17.45 8.78 -2.67
CA GLN A 452 -18.01 9.83 -3.50
C GLN A 452 -17.16 11.09 -3.33
N LEU A 453 -16.28 11.34 -4.29
CA LEU A 453 -15.43 12.53 -4.31
C LEU A 453 -16.25 13.82 -4.28
N PRO A 454 -15.68 14.94 -3.78
CA PRO A 454 -16.35 16.23 -3.75
C PRO A 454 -16.83 16.65 -5.14
N VAL A 455 -18.12 16.98 -5.25
CA VAL A 455 -18.71 17.54 -6.46
C VAL A 455 -18.89 19.04 -6.33
N GLN A 456 -18.78 19.74 -7.46
CA GLN A 456 -19.20 21.13 -7.58
C GLN A 456 -20.73 21.20 -7.43
N LYS A 457 -21.18 22.12 -6.59
CA LYS A 457 -22.59 22.44 -6.36
C LYS A 457 -22.92 23.79 -6.98
N GLU A 458 -24.21 23.98 -7.23
CA GLU A 458 -24.75 25.29 -7.59
C GLU A 458 -24.53 26.27 -6.42
N GLY A 459 -23.93 27.43 -6.71
CA GLY A 459 -23.57 28.43 -5.70
C GLY A 459 -22.14 28.36 -5.15
N ASP A 460 -21.36 27.31 -5.42
CA ASP A 460 -19.93 27.29 -5.07
C ASP A 460 -19.14 28.35 -5.88
N GLU A 461 -18.41 29.24 -5.21
CA GLU A 461 -17.56 30.25 -5.87
C GLU A 461 -16.23 29.69 -6.43
N VAL A 462 -15.77 28.55 -5.92
CA VAL A 462 -14.46 27.93 -6.23
C VAL A 462 -14.61 26.46 -6.54
N ASP A 463 -13.65 25.86 -7.26
CA ASP A 463 -13.74 24.46 -7.66
C ASP A 463 -13.31 23.51 -6.54
N TYR A 464 -14.27 22.83 -5.92
CA TYR A 464 -14.03 21.87 -4.85
C TYR A 464 -13.63 20.47 -5.34
N ARG A 465 -13.69 20.17 -6.65
CA ARG A 465 -13.42 18.82 -7.18
C ARG A 465 -11.97 18.39 -7.00
N GLY A 466 -11.04 19.34 -6.97
CA GLY A 466 -9.61 19.10 -6.75
C GLY A 466 -9.18 18.94 -5.29
N VAL A 467 -10.11 19.06 -4.32
CA VAL A 467 -9.81 19.01 -2.87
C VAL A 467 -9.36 17.63 -2.40
N LEU A 468 -9.76 16.57 -3.11
CA LEU A 468 -9.37 15.18 -2.86
C LEU A 468 -9.01 14.49 -4.18
N HIS A 469 -7.92 13.74 -4.20
CA HIS A 469 -7.49 12.95 -5.34
C HIS A 469 -8.13 11.55 -5.34
N ARG A 470 -8.58 11.11 -6.53
CA ARG A 470 -9.26 9.82 -6.74
C ARG A 470 -8.44 8.64 -6.25
N ASP A 471 -7.16 8.63 -6.58
CA ASP A 471 -6.27 7.50 -6.30
C ASP A 471 -5.65 7.57 -4.89
N GLY A 472 -6.10 8.49 -4.04
CA GLY A 472 -5.68 8.63 -2.64
C GLY A 472 -5.15 10.03 -2.37
N SER A 473 -5.68 10.68 -1.32
CA SER A 473 -5.37 12.09 -1.02
C SER A 473 -4.34 12.24 0.09
N VAL A 474 -3.38 13.15 -0.08
CA VAL A 474 -2.47 13.56 1.01
C VAL A 474 -2.93 14.88 1.60
N LEU A 475 -3.11 14.91 2.93
CA LEU A 475 -3.42 16.10 3.70
C LEU A 475 -2.25 16.45 4.62
N MET A 476 -2.01 17.76 4.83
CA MET A 476 -0.93 18.23 5.69
C MET A 476 -1.35 19.34 6.67
N SER A 477 -0.79 19.32 7.87
CA SER A 477 -1.02 20.35 8.89
C SER A 477 -0.04 21.52 8.72
N VAL A 478 -0.56 22.74 8.64
CA VAL A 478 0.24 23.95 8.33
C VAL A 478 0.09 24.98 9.45
N SER A 479 1.23 25.51 9.92
CA SER A 479 1.27 26.58 10.94
C SER A 479 1.33 27.98 10.30
N LEU A 480 0.91 28.99 11.07
CA LEU A 480 0.95 30.41 10.65
C LEU A 480 2.35 30.96 10.36
N ASP A 481 3.40 30.24 10.78
CA ASP A 481 4.79 30.56 10.48
C ASP A 481 5.21 30.15 9.07
N LYS A 482 4.72 29.01 8.55
CA LYS A 482 4.99 28.58 7.17
C LYS A 482 4.39 29.57 6.15
N LEU A 483 3.28 30.24 6.50
CA LEU A 483 2.67 31.29 5.68
C LEU A 483 3.50 32.60 5.61
N LYS A 484 4.57 32.76 6.40
CA LYS A 484 5.48 33.92 6.29
C LYS A 484 6.29 33.92 4.99
N THR A 485 6.48 32.77 4.35
CA THR A 485 7.23 32.64 3.09
C THR A 485 6.46 31.74 2.13
N PRO A 486 5.44 32.27 1.42
CA PRO A 486 4.50 31.46 0.64
C PRO A 486 5.16 30.55 -0.40
N GLU A 487 6.20 31.03 -1.10
CA GLU A 487 6.91 30.22 -2.12
C GLU A 487 7.59 28.97 -1.53
N LEU A 488 8.13 29.07 -0.32
CA LEU A 488 8.69 27.91 0.38
C LEU A 488 7.59 26.94 0.82
N LEU A 489 6.47 27.45 1.33
CA LEU A 489 5.31 26.60 1.64
C LEU A 489 4.81 25.87 0.40
N TYR A 490 4.67 26.56 -0.74
CA TYR A 490 4.21 25.94 -1.99
C TYR A 490 5.16 24.83 -2.48
N ARG A 491 6.48 25.06 -2.42
CA ARG A 491 7.48 24.02 -2.72
C ARG A 491 7.41 22.84 -1.74
N SER A 492 7.28 23.10 -0.44
CA SER A 492 7.11 22.04 0.57
C SER A 492 5.78 21.29 0.44
N LEU A 493 4.73 21.89 -0.14
CA LEU A 493 3.50 21.21 -0.54
C LEU A 493 3.63 20.46 -1.89
N ALA A 494 4.84 20.42 -2.46
CA ALA A 494 5.16 19.89 -3.78
C ALA A 494 4.38 20.53 -4.96
N ALA A 495 3.86 21.74 -4.77
CA ALA A 495 3.21 22.50 -5.83
C ALA A 495 4.25 23.08 -6.81
N LYS A 496 3.99 22.96 -8.10
CA LYS A 496 4.83 23.57 -9.15
C LYS A 496 4.68 25.08 -9.13
N LEU A 497 5.79 25.80 -9.21
CA LEU A 497 5.80 27.26 -9.27
C LEU A 497 6.00 27.76 -10.70
N VAL A 498 5.12 28.65 -11.15
CA VAL A 498 5.30 29.42 -12.39
C VAL A 498 5.12 30.89 -12.04
N VAL A 499 6.19 31.68 -12.13
CA VAL A 499 6.23 33.11 -11.75
C VAL A 499 5.67 33.34 -10.32
N GLY A 500 6.10 32.51 -9.36
CA GLY A 500 5.67 32.60 -7.95
C GLY A 500 4.22 32.18 -7.65
N MET A 501 3.47 31.75 -8.66
CA MET A 501 2.12 31.20 -8.50
C MET A 501 2.17 29.66 -8.43
N PRO A 502 1.48 29.03 -7.46
CA PRO A 502 1.45 27.57 -7.33
C PRO A 502 0.51 26.93 -8.36
N PHE A 503 0.77 25.68 -8.70
CA PHE A 503 -0.05 24.82 -9.55
C PHE A 503 -0.01 23.38 -9.02
N LYS A 504 -1.16 22.69 -8.98
CA LYS A 504 -1.23 21.27 -8.59
C LYS A 504 -0.72 20.35 -9.70
N ASP A 505 -0.04 19.29 -9.30
CA ASP A 505 0.23 18.08 -10.07
C ASP A 505 -0.02 16.82 -9.23
N LEU A 506 0.39 15.65 -9.72
CA LEU A 506 0.18 14.35 -9.04
C LEU A 506 0.93 14.19 -7.71
N ALA A 507 1.97 14.98 -7.46
CA ALA A 507 2.75 14.94 -6.22
C ALA A 507 2.38 16.07 -5.26
N THR A 508 1.53 17.01 -5.68
CA THR A 508 1.10 18.14 -4.87
C THR A 508 0.10 17.69 -3.79
N VAL A 509 0.29 18.15 -2.57
CA VAL A 509 -0.64 17.94 -1.43
C VAL A 509 -2.06 18.39 -1.79
N ASP A 510 -3.07 17.62 -1.39
CA ASP A 510 -4.44 17.86 -1.85
C ASP A 510 -5.19 18.93 -1.09
N SER A 511 -5.01 18.93 0.23
CA SER A 511 -5.65 19.84 1.17
C SER A 511 -4.76 20.05 2.40
N ILE A 512 -4.89 21.21 3.05
CA ILE A 512 -4.15 21.53 4.28
C ILE A 512 -5.09 21.81 5.45
N LEU A 513 -4.65 21.44 6.66
CA LEU A 513 -5.30 21.77 7.92
C LEU A 513 -4.61 22.96 8.57
N LEU A 514 -5.35 24.05 8.81
CA LEU A 514 -4.89 25.20 9.57
C LEU A 514 -5.53 25.16 10.97
N LYS A 515 -4.73 24.93 12.02
CA LYS A 515 -5.22 24.96 13.41
C LYS A 515 -5.59 26.36 13.90
N GLU A 516 -4.99 27.37 13.31
CA GLU A 516 -5.24 28.79 13.56
C GLU A 516 -5.39 29.51 12.21
N VAL A 517 -6.32 30.46 12.12
CA VAL A 517 -6.48 31.28 10.92
C VAL A 517 -5.74 32.60 11.10
N PRO A 518 -5.01 33.11 10.08
CA PRO A 518 -4.37 34.43 10.15
C PRO A 518 -5.38 35.52 10.57
N PRO A 519 -4.98 36.51 11.38
CA PRO A 519 -5.84 37.64 11.70
C PRO A 519 -6.33 38.36 10.42
N VAL A 520 -7.43 39.10 10.55
CA VAL A 520 -7.87 40.05 9.52
C VAL A 520 -7.10 41.35 9.77
N ASP A 521 -5.85 41.41 9.32
CA ASP A 521 -5.00 42.58 9.51
C ASP A 521 -5.40 43.70 8.55
N ASP A 522 -6.34 44.57 8.98
CA ASP A 522 -6.71 45.79 8.27
C ASP A 522 -5.48 46.63 7.85
N ALA A 523 -4.41 46.62 8.65
CA ALA A 523 -3.25 47.50 8.48
C ALA A 523 -2.48 47.33 7.15
N ASP A 524 -2.45 46.14 6.55
CA ASP A 524 -1.69 45.88 5.31
C ASP A 524 -2.58 45.86 4.05
N ALA A 525 -3.87 45.51 4.21
CA ALA A 525 -4.88 45.73 3.17
C ALA A 525 -5.01 47.24 2.87
N TRP A 526 -5.11 48.08 3.91
CA TRP A 526 -5.18 49.53 3.75
C TRP A 526 -3.89 50.14 3.19
N LYS A 527 -2.68 49.67 3.53
CA LYS A 527 -1.44 50.14 2.87
C LYS A 527 -1.39 49.82 1.38
N SER A 528 -1.86 48.64 0.99
CA SER A 528 -1.91 48.23 -0.43
C SER A 528 -2.88 49.12 -1.22
N ILE A 529 -4.00 49.47 -0.60
CA ILE A 529 -5.02 50.39 -1.14
C ILE A 529 -4.51 51.84 -1.16
N ASP A 530 -3.88 52.34 -0.09
CA ASP A 530 -3.29 53.68 -0.03
C ASP A 530 -2.12 53.85 -0.99
N MET A 531 -1.34 52.80 -1.29
CA MET A 531 -0.30 52.86 -2.32
C MET A 531 -0.91 52.99 -3.73
N LEU A 532 -2.02 52.30 -4.00
CA LEU A 532 -2.81 52.45 -5.24
C LEU A 532 -3.46 53.85 -5.36
N PHE A 533 -4.01 54.39 -4.26
CA PHE A 533 -4.59 55.74 -4.25
C PHE A 533 -3.54 56.87 -4.26
N SER A 534 -2.35 56.64 -3.69
CA SER A 534 -1.22 57.57 -3.77
C SER A 534 -0.70 57.70 -5.20
N PHE A 535 -0.67 56.60 -5.97
CA PHE A 535 -0.36 56.67 -7.41
C PHE A 535 -1.39 57.46 -8.22
N SER A 536 -2.67 57.44 -7.82
CA SER A 536 -3.72 58.27 -8.45
C SER A 536 -3.63 59.75 -8.05
N ARG A 537 -3.16 60.08 -6.84
CA ARG A 537 -3.11 61.48 -6.34
C ARG A 537 -1.88 62.30 -6.76
N VAL A 538 -0.85 61.68 -7.34
CA VAL A 538 0.32 62.41 -7.88
C VAL A 538 0.05 63.02 -9.27
N LYS A 539 -1.15 62.84 -9.84
CA LYS A 539 -1.53 63.34 -11.18
C LYS A 539 -2.45 64.58 -11.22
N GLU A 540 -2.72 65.23 -10.09
CA GLU A 540 -3.43 66.52 -10.05
C GLU A 540 -2.47 67.62 -9.53
N GLY A 541 -1.57 68.10 -10.39
CA GLY A 541 -0.56 69.07 -9.95
C GLY A 541 0.51 69.52 -10.96
N VAL A 542 0.25 69.50 -12.27
CA VAL A 542 1.13 70.15 -13.26
C VAL A 542 0.27 70.94 -14.26
N GLN A 543 0.60 72.22 -14.41
CA GLN A 543 -0.08 73.19 -15.26
C GLN A 543 0.51 73.14 -16.69
N GLU A 544 -0.29 73.53 -17.69
CA GLU A 544 0.08 73.49 -19.11
C GLU A 544 1.34 74.31 -19.41
N ASP A 545 2.30 73.73 -20.16
CA ASP A 545 2.84 74.43 -21.33
C ASP A 545 3.55 73.50 -22.34
N SER A 546 3.50 73.92 -23.61
CA SER A 546 4.12 73.41 -24.86
C SER A 546 5.01 72.13 -24.91
N GLY A 547 4.74 71.27 -25.91
CA GLY A 547 5.80 70.64 -26.72
C GLY A 547 6.06 69.12 -26.60
N ASP A 548 5.65 68.38 -27.63
CA ASP A 548 6.13 67.06 -28.09
C ASP A 548 6.03 65.77 -27.22
N ASN A 549 5.41 64.77 -27.87
CA ASN A 549 5.68 63.32 -27.81
C ASN A 549 5.82 62.61 -26.44
N TRP A 550 4.69 62.16 -25.87
CA TRP A 550 4.59 60.82 -25.26
C TRP A 550 3.21 60.18 -25.48
N ARG A 551 3.11 59.21 -26.39
CA ARG A 551 2.00 58.23 -26.42
C ARG A 551 2.45 56.95 -25.71
N LEU A 552 2.21 56.87 -24.40
CA LEU A 552 2.30 55.61 -23.66
C LEU A 552 0.88 55.04 -23.48
N PHE A 553 0.54 54.01 -24.25
CA PHE A 553 -0.72 53.29 -24.09
C PHE A 553 -0.70 52.48 -22.79
N ILE A 554 -1.63 52.78 -21.88
CA ILE A 554 -2.01 51.86 -20.82
C ILE A 554 -3.13 50.98 -21.40
N PHE A 555 -2.82 49.70 -21.66
CA PHE A 555 -3.83 48.68 -21.95
C PHE A 555 -3.97 47.76 -20.71
N CYS A 556 -4.88 48.14 -19.83
CA CYS A 556 -5.51 47.23 -18.87
C CYS A 556 -7.02 47.34 -19.07
N GLY A 557 -7.61 46.30 -19.68
CA GLY A 557 -9.00 46.25 -20.08
C GLY A 557 -9.16 45.32 -21.28
N ASP A 558 -10.10 44.38 -21.16
CA ASP A 558 -10.63 43.54 -22.25
C ASP A 558 -9.66 42.61 -23.00
N PHE A 559 -9.20 41.55 -22.31
CA PHE A 559 -8.75 40.33 -22.99
C PHE A 559 -9.16 39.02 -22.28
N PHE A 560 -10.37 38.96 -21.71
CA PHE A 560 -10.92 37.73 -21.13
C PHE A 560 -12.44 37.56 -21.36
N HIS A 561 -12.91 37.82 -22.59
CA HIS A 561 -14.33 37.59 -22.94
C HIS A 561 -14.59 37.14 -24.39
N HIS A 562 -13.71 36.32 -24.99
CA HIS A 562 -14.03 35.62 -26.25
C HIS A 562 -13.19 34.34 -26.48
N PHE A 563 -13.55 33.21 -25.85
CA PHE A 563 -13.09 31.88 -26.30
C PHE A 563 -14.03 30.72 -25.94
N LEU A 564 -15.33 30.86 -26.21
CA LEU A 564 -16.28 29.75 -26.27
C LEU A 564 -17.33 30.03 -27.36
N HIS A 565 -17.66 29.01 -28.17
CA HIS A 565 -18.44 29.06 -29.44
C HIS A 565 -17.72 29.83 -30.57
N ILE A 566 -17.35 29.21 -31.70
CA ILE A 566 -18.23 28.57 -32.69
C ILE A 566 -17.51 27.41 -33.41
N ARG A 567 -18.21 26.29 -33.65
CA ARG A 567 -17.87 25.31 -34.70
C ARG A 567 -18.75 25.59 -35.92
N GLN A 568 -18.16 25.81 -37.09
CA GLN A 568 -18.52 25.15 -38.36
C GLN A 568 -17.50 25.47 -39.48
N PRO A 569 -17.39 24.63 -40.52
CA PRO A 569 -16.30 24.72 -41.51
C PRO A 569 -16.67 25.52 -42.76
N LEU A 570 -15.66 25.96 -43.50
CA LEU A 570 -15.79 26.36 -44.91
C LEU A 570 -14.85 25.51 -45.77
N GLU A 571 -15.36 25.09 -46.92
CA GLU A 571 -14.74 24.17 -47.87
C GLU A 571 -13.72 24.89 -48.77
N GLY A 572 -12.71 24.16 -49.25
CA GLY A 572 -11.72 24.69 -50.20
C GLY A 572 -10.62 23.67 -50.53
N GLU A 573 -10.67 23.08 -51.72
CA GLU A 573 -9.73 22.06 -52.18
C GLU A 573 -8.38 22.63 -52.62
N ILE A 574 -7.26 22.09 -52.11
CA ILE A 574 -5.97 22.04 -52.83
C ILE A 574 -5.34 20.66 -52.59
N SER A 575 -4.74 20.08 -53.64
CA SER A 575 -4.34 18.66 -53.70
C SER A 575 -2.91 18.37 -53.18
N PRO A 576 -2.54 17.09 -52.94
CA PRO A 576 -1.33 16.74 -52.20
C PRO A 576 -0.12 16.42 -53.10
N ARG A 577 1.00 17.13 -52.90
CA ARG A 577 2.36 16.66 -53.23
C ARG A 577 3.41 17.48 -52.47
N GLU A 578 4.52 16.82 -52.15
CA GLU A 578 5.77 17.40 -51.60
C GLU A 578 5.74 17.99 -50.18
N GLN A 579 5.74 17.10 -49.17
CA GLN A 579 6.34 17.39 -47.86
C GLN A 579 7.43 16.36 -47.52
N SER A 580 8.65 16.60 -47.98
CA SER A 580 9.88 16.09 -47.35
C SER A 580 11.04 17.03 -47.69
N LYS A 581 12.01 17.18 -46.77
CA LYS A 581 13.21 18.04 -46.85
C LYS A 581 12.97 19.56 -46.86
N HIS A 582 12.94 20.15 -45.66
CA HIS A 582 13.88 21.21 -45.22
C HIS A 582 13.35 21.88 -43.94
N ARG A 583 13.85 21.44 -42.77
CA ARG A 583 13.77 22.24 -41.53
C ARG A 583 14.93 21.95 -40.57
N ARG A 584 16.15 22.21 -41.06
CA ARG A 584 17.34 22.52 -40.26
C ARG A 584 17.92 23.81 -40.82
N GLN A 585 17.87 24.90 -40.05
CA GLN A 585 18.82 26.02 -39.96
C GLN A 585 18.13 27.28 -39.39
N HIS A 586 18.94 28.09 -38.70
CA HIS A 586 18.63 29.44 -38.18
C HIS A 586 17.55 29.57 -37.09
N PHE A 587 17.97 29.36 -35.84
CA PHE A 587 17.76 30.36 -34.79
C PHE A 587 19.04 30.51 -33.96
N GLY A 588 19.76 31.59 -34.19
CA GLY A 588 21.00 31.95 -33.50
C GLY A 588 21.34 33.41 -33.81
N ALA A 589 21.84 34.12 -32.80
CA ALA A 589 22.19 35.55 -32.81
C ALA A 589 21.02 36.57 -32.92
N SER A 590 20.55 37.07 -31.77
CA SER A 590 20.18 38.48 -31.57
C SER A 590 19.98 38.84 -30.07
N TRP A 591 21.01 38.65 -29.24
CA TRP A 591 21.01 39.11 -27.83
C TRP A 591 22.40 39.68 -27.42
N THR A 592 22.99 40.51 -28.28
CA THR A 592 24.30 41.17 -28.02
C THR A 592 24.39 42.58 -28.63
N ALA A 593 23.38 43.45 -28.40
CA ALA A 593 23.38 44.82 -28.93
C ALA A 593 22.71 45.87 -28.00
N ALA A 594 22.86 45.76 -26.68
CA ALA A 594 22.40 46.77 -25.72
C ALA A 594 23.35 47.02 -24.53
N ALA A 595 24.63 46.62 -24.65
CA ALA A 595 25.64 46.69 -23.58
C ALA A 595 26.86 47.57 -23.95
N LYS A 596 26.69 48.55 -24.86
CA LYS A 596 27.76 49.47 -25.30
C LYS A 596 27.27 50.90 -25.53
N SER A 597 26.81 51.55 -24.47
CA SER A 597 26.77 53.02 -24.36
C SER A 597 26.88 53.41 -22.89
N GLY A 598 28.12 53.57 -22.41
CA GLY A 598 28.37 54.01 -21.03
C GLY A 598 28.06 55.50 -20.88
N ALA A 599 26.81 55.82 -20.53
CA ALA A 599 26.37 57.17 -20.18
C ALA A 599 25.06 57.14 -19.37
N LEU A 600 25.11 56.70 -18.11
CA LEU A 600 24.11 57.01 -17.09
C LEU A 600 24.79 56.91 -15.72
N GLY A 601 24.72 58.01 -14.96
CA GLY A 601 25.47 58.17 -13.72
C GLY A 601 24.91 57.34 -12.56
N GLN A 602 25.71 57.25 -11.50
CA GLN A 602 25.28 56.70 -10.21
C GLN A 602 24.12 57.55 -9.62
N GLN A 603 22.89 57.08 -9.74
CA GLN A 603 21.79 57.29 -8.77
C GLN A 603 20.57 56.43 -9.17
N SER A 604 19.74 56.09 -8.18
CA SER A 604 18.47 55.33 -8.30
C SER A 604 18.50 53.86 -8.80
N SER A 605 19.47 53.05 -8.35
CA SER A 605 19.33 51.58 -8.34
C SER A 605 18.61 51.04 -7.08
N SER A 606 17.77 51.87 -6.45
CA SER A 606 17.14 51.61 -5.13
C SER A 606 15.62 51.71 -5.14
N SER A 607 14.98 51.78 -6.32
CA SER A 607 13.55 52.12 -6.47
C SER A 607 12.71 51.05 -7.19
N ILE A 608 13.28 49.89 -7.49
CA ILE A 608 12.56 48.72 -8.07
C ILE A 608 12.82 47.47 -7.21
N PHE A 609 12.83 47.66 -5.89
CA PHE A 609 12.56 46.61 -4.90
C PHE A 609 11.33 47.03 -4.11
N CYS A 610 10.16 46.92 -4.76
CA CYS A 610 8.89 47.16 -4.08
C CYS A 610 8.65 46.00 -3.11
N PHE A 611 8.85 46.24 -1.82
CA PHE A 611 8.45 45.33 -0.75
C PHE A 611 6.94 45.13 -0.79
N LEU A 612 6.48 44.09 -1.48
CA LEU A 612 5.12 43.59 -1.32
C LEU A 612 4.99 43.07 0.11
N ALA A 613 4.11 43.68 0.90
CA ALA A 613 3.67 43.11 2.16
C ALA A 613 2.93 41.79 1.83
N PHE A 614 3.55 40.65 2.14
CA PHE A 614 2.99 39.34 1.86
C PHE A 614 1.85 39.03 2.83
N ASP A 615 0.63 39.35 2.42
CA ASP A 615 -0.58 38.94 3.15
C ASP A 615 -0.70 37.40 3.19
N LYS A 616 -0.76 36.86 4.41
CA LYS A 616 -0.95 35.43 4.67
C LYS A 616 -2.30 34.93 4.13
N ARG A 617 -3.34 35.77 4.11
CA ARG A 617 -4.66 35.42 3.56
C ARG A 617 -4.62 35.36 2.04
N LEU A 618 -3.89 36.26 1.36
CA LEU A 618 -3.61 36.14 -0.07
C LEU A 618 -2.85 34.85 -0.42
N ALA A 619 -1.90 34.43 0.42
CA ALA A 619 -1.19 33.16 0.21
C ALA A 619 -2.15 31.94 0.28
N LEU A 620 -3.08 31.94 1.24
CA LEU A 620 -4.13 30.91 1.33
C LEU A 620 -5.10 30.97 0.16
N LYS A 621 -5.48 32.17 -0.29
CA LYS A 621 -6.36 32.34 -1.46
C LYS A 621 -5.75 31.67 -2.71
N ARG A 622 -4.46 31.87 -2.98
CA ARG A 622 -3.77 31.25 -4.12
C ARG A 622 -3.80 29.72 -4.10
N LEU A 623 -3.90 29.10 -2.92
CA LEU A 623 -4.07 27.65 -2.78
C LEU A 623 -5.53 27.22 -3.09
N ILE A 624 -6.51 27.99 -2.63
CA ILE A 624 -7.93 27.77 -2.97
C ILE A 624 -8.15 27.94 -4.48
N ASP A 625 -7.52 28.94 -5.11
CA ASP A 625 -7.62 29.23 -6.55
C ASP A 625 -7.10 28.06 -7.43
N ILE A 626 -6.29 27.14 -6.88
CA ILE A 626 -5.85 25.89 -7.53
C ILE A 626 -6.54 24.62 -7.00
N SER A 627 -7.71 24.78 -6.37
CA SER A 627 -8.51 23.70 -5.79
C SER A 627 -7.83 22.91 -4.67
N MET A 628 -6.88 23.51 -3.93
CA MET A 628 -6.40 22.93 -2.68
C MET A 628 -7.39 23.23 -1.56
N GLY A 629 -7.87 22.21 -0.84
CA GLY A 629 -8.81 22.42 0.26
C GLY A 629 -8.12 23.01 1.48
N ILE A 630 -8.73 24.03 2.08
CA ILE A 630 -8.24 24.65 3.32
C ILE A 630 -9.19 24.27 4.46
N LEU A 631 -8.77 23.36 5.33
CA LEU A 631 -9.54 22.91 6.48
C LEU A 631 -9.27 23.82 7.69
N VAL A 632 -10.32 24.30 8.35
CA VAL A 632 -10.24 25.18 9.53
C VAL A 632 -11.18 24.71 10.65
N PRO A 633 -10.77 24.70 11.94
CA PRO A 633 -11.67 24.41 13.05
C PRO A 633 -12.87 25.37 13.10
N LEU A 634 -14.04 24.86 13.51
CA LEU A 634 -15.25 25.67 13.69
C LEU A 634 -15.03 26.90 14.59
N SER A 635 -14.25 26.77 15.67
CA SER A 635 -13.93 27.88 16.57
C SER A 635 -13.16 29.02 15.89
N GLU A 636 -12.22 28.68 15.01
CA GLU A 636 -11.46 29.67 14.24
C GLU A 636 -12.34 30.30 13.17
N GLN A 637 -13.15 29.51 12.45
CA GLN A 637 -14.01 30.06 11.39
C GLN A 637 -15.08 31.02 11.93
N LEU A 638 -15.64 30.74 13.12
CA LEU A 638 -16.61 31.63 13.78
C LEU A 638 -16.00 32.93 14.31
N THR A 639 -14.68 32.97 14.56
CA THR A 639 -14.00 34.14 15.14
C THR A 639 -13.17 34.94 14.12
N ARG A 640 -12.67 34.27 13.08
CA ARG A 640 -11.75 34.79 12.05
C ARG A 640 -12.08 34.21 10.67
N PRO A 641 -13.29 34.43 10.13
CA PRO A 641 -13.76 33.73 8.93
C PRO A 641 -12.76 33.80 7.77
N LEU A 642 -12.52 32.64 7.15
CA LEU A 642 -11.79 32.49 5.90
C LEU A 642 -12.77 32.05 4.81
N GLN A 643 -12.88 32.85 3.75
CA GLN A 643 -13.79 32.59 2.64
C GLN A 643 -13.43 31.26 1.94
N ASN A 644 -14.43 30.47 1.56
CA ASN A 644 -14.29 29.20 0.85
C ASN A 644 -13.45 28.11 1.57
N ALA A 645 -13.22 28.26 2.87
CA ALA A 645 -12.61 27.23 3.71
C ALA A 645 -13.61 26.10 4.06
N ILE A 646 -13.10 24.89 4.21
CA ILE A 646 -13.85 23.70 4.65
C ILE A 646 -13.80 23.67 6.17
N VAL A 647 -14.95 23.64 6.84
CA VAL A 647 -14.99 23.75 8.30
C VAL A 647 -14.95 22.36 8.95
N LEU A 648 -13.93 22.15 9.78
CA LEU A 648 -13.73 20.95 10.56
C LEU A 648 -14.58 21.02 11.85
N VAL A 649 -15.45 20.02 12.02
CA VAL A 649 -16.33 19.84 13.18
C VAL A 649 -16.19 18.44 13.76
N ASN A 650 -16.36 18.27 15.07
CA ASN A 650 -16.59 16.95 15.67
C ASN A 650 -18.09 16.62 15.78
N LEU A 651 -18.43 15.35 16.01
CA LEU A 651 -19.83 14.90 16.15
C LEU A 651 -20.62 15.66 17.23
N LYS A 652 -19.96 16.12 18.30
CA LYS A 652 -20.62 16.91 19.36
C LYS A 652 -21.01 18.29 18.85
N GLU A 653 -20.11 19.03 18.20
CA GLU A 653 -20.41 20.33 17.55
C GLU A 653 -21.46 20.19 16.45
N LEU A 654 -21.42 19.08 15.71
CA LEU A 654 -22.42 18.77 14.70
C LEU A 654 -23.80 18.57 15.33
N SER A 655 -23.88 17.84 16.46
CA SER A 655 -25.14 17.61 17.20
C SER A 655 -25.72 18.84 17.90
N THR A 656 -24.88 19.79 18.34
CA THR A 656 -25.38 21.08 18.86
C THR A 656 -25.91 21.99 17.75
N GLY A 657 -25.60 21.70 16.49
CA GLY A 657 -25.97 22.54 15.35
C GLY A 657 -25.18 23.84 15.26
N ALA A 658 -24.05 23.97 15.97
CA ALA A 658 -23.25 25.19 16.01
C ALA A 658 -22.74 25.62 14.62
N TYR A 659 -22.52 24.65 13.72
CA TYR A 659 -22.16 24.89 12.31
C TYR A 659 -23.22 25.68 11.54
N LYS A 660 -24.49 25.75 11.99
CA LYS A 660 -25.56 26.53 11.35
C LYS A 660 -25.42 28.04 11.53
N LEU A 661 -24.42 28.49 12.29
CA LEU A 661 -24.02 29.90 12.39
C LEU A 661 -23.11 30.34 11.22
N LEU A 662 -22.62 29.39 10.43
CA LEU A 662 -21.80 29.63 9.24
C LEU A 662 -22.69 30.06 8.06
N PRO A 663 -22.13 30.71 7.01
CA PRO A 663 -22.84 31.00 5.78
C PRO A 663 -23.42 29.73 5.13
N GLU A 664 -24.58 29.87 4.48
CA GLU A 664 -25.20 28.79 3.71
C GLU A 664 -24.26 28.30 2.59
N GLY A 665 -24.24 26.99 2.34
CA GLY A 665 -23.30 26.36 1.40
C GLY A 665 -21.89 26.09 1.94
N THR A 666 -21.57 26.49 3.19
CA THR A 666 -20.25 26.19 3.79
C THR A 666 -19.98 24.68 3.85
N ARG A 667 -18.88 24.24 3.23
CA ARG A 667 -18.48 22.83 3.16
C ARG A 667 -17.96 22.34 4.52
N LEU A 668 -18.32 21.13 4.92
CA LEU A 668 -17.94 20.55 6.22
C LEU A 668 -16.99 19.36 6.08
N ALA A 669 -16.07 19.22 7.03
CA ALA A 669 -15.31 18.00 7.29
C ALA A 669 -15.62 17.53 8.71
N VAL A 670 -15.86 16.22 8.93
CA VAL A 670 -16.30 15.72 10.24
C VAL A 670 -15.26 14.78 10.85
N THR A 671 -14.76 15.11 12.05
CA THR A 671 -13.89 14.23 12.84
C THR A 671 -14.70 13.14 13.54
N VAL A 672 -14.26 11.88 13.37
CA VAL A 672 -14.82 10.67 13.98
C VAL A 672 -13.69 9.76 14.50
N ARG A 673 -13.96 8.93 15.51
CA ARG A 673 -13.00 7.96 16.07
C ARG A 673 -13.22 6.54 15.54
N GLY A 674 -14.48 6.17 15.31
CA GLY A 674 -14.97 4.85 14.92
C GLY A 674 -15.45 3.95 16.07
N ASP A 675 -15.30 4.39 17.32
CA ASP A 675 -15.77 3.70 18.54
C ASP A 675 -17.06 4.30 19.13
N GLU A 676 -17.60 5.38 18.55
CA GLU A 676 -18.85 6.03 18.96
C GLU A 676 -20.06 5.10 18.79
N ARG A 677 -21.13 5.30 19.55
CA ARG A 677 -22.36 4.50 19.40
C ARG A 677 -23.03 4.80 18.06
N TYR A 678 -23.77 3.85 17.49
CA TYR A 678 -24.37 4.05 16.16
C TYR A 678 -25.39 5.21 16.17
N GLU A 679 -26.12 5.41 17.27
CA GLU A 679 -27.03 6.54 17.45
C GLU A 679 -26.32 7.91 17.43
N GLU A 680 -25.01 7.95 17.71
CA GLU A 680 -24.17 9.14 17.63
C GLU A 680 -23.63 9.35 16.19
N LEU A 681 -23.50 8.29 15.40
CA LEU A 681 -23.15 8.35 13.97
C LEU A 681 -24.36 8.66 13.07
N ASP A 682 -25.59 8.39 13.51
CA ASP A 682 -26.83 8.64 12.75
C ASP A 682 -27.02 10.12 12.36
N ILE A 683 -26.29 11.03 13.00
CA ILE A 683 -26.25 12.44 12.59
C ILE A 683 -25.63 12.66 11.21
N LEU A 684 -24.70 11.79 10.78
CA LEU A 684 -24.04 11.89 9.48
C LEU A 684 -25.04 11.74 8.31
N MET A 685 -26.18 11.08 8.54
CA MET A 685 -27.27 10.97 7.55
C MET A 685 -28.16 12.23 7.48
N LYS A 686 -28.09 13.11 8.49
CA LYS A 686 -29.00 14.25 8.68
C LYS A 686 -28.38 15.59 8.27
N VAL A 687 -27.10 15.58 7.93
CA VAL A 687 -26.31 16.78 7.65
C VAL A 687 -25.89 16.76 6.18
N ALA A 688 -26.40 17.72 5.42
CA ALA A 688 -25.91 18.01 4.08
C ALA A 688 -24.48 18.59 4.14
N ASP A 689 -23.81 18.64 2.98
CA ASP A 689 -22.54 19.38 2.80
C ASP A 689 -21.28 18.83 3.52
N ILE A 690 -21.39 17.66 4.15
CA ILE A 690 -20.22 16.83 4.52
C ILE A 690 -19.45 16.48 3.24
N THR A 691 -18.19 16.89 3.19
CA THR A 691 -17.26 16.73 2.07
C THR A 691 -16.30 15.56 2.32
N MET A 692 -15.92 15.33 3.58
CA MET A 692 -15.05 14.21 4.00
C MET A 692 -15.22 13.91 5.50
N LEU A 693 -14.80 12.71 5.92
CA LEU A 693 -14.61 12.33 7.31
C LEU A 693 -13.11 12.25 7.63
N LEU A 694 -12.69 12.76 8.79
CA LEU A 694 -11.34 12.57 9.32
C LEU A 694 -11.41 11.54 10.45
N GLN A 695 -10.85 10.35 10.24
CA GLN A 695 -10.78 9.34 11.28
C GLN A 695 -9.59 9.59 12.21
N CYS A 696 -9.84 10.22 13.35
CA CYS A 696 -8.84 10.57 14.35
C CYS A 696 -9.05 9.81 15.67
N LEU A 697 -8.20 8.82 15.93
CA LEU A 697 -8.07 8.19 17.24
C LEU A 697 -6.78 8.71 17.93
N PRO A 698 -6.85 9.34 19.12
CA PRO A 698 -5.68 9.88 19.81
C PRO A 698 -4.63 8.80 20.09
N TYR A 699 -3.35 9.13 19.92
CA TYR A 699 -2.25 8.16 20.12
C TYR A 699 -2.14 7.65 21.57
N SER A 700 -2.59 8.43 22.55
CA SER A 700 -2.69 8.03 23.96
C SER A 700 -3.77 6.97 24.24
N GLU A 701 -4.57 6.60 23.25
CA GLU A 701 -5.61 5.57 23.37
C GLU A 701 -5.02 4.15 23.34
N GLU A 702 -4.96 3.54 24.52
CA GLU A 702 -4.43 2.18 24.68
C GLU A 702 -5.48 1.09 24.46
N LYS A 703 -6.75 1.35 24.77
CA LYS A 703 -7.79 0.31 24.78
C LYS A 703 -8.48 0.18 23.43
N VAL A 704 -8.71 1.28 22.73
CA VAL A 704 -9.39 1.27 21.43
C VAL A 704 -8.41 1.06 20.28
N GLY A 705 -8.64 0.05 19.45
CA GLY A 705 -7.80 -0.24 18.30
C GLY A 705 -8.24 0.54 17.06
N ARG A 706 -7.34 1.36 16.49
CA ARG A 706 -7.62 2.14 15.27
C ARG A 706 -8.09 1.25 14.11
N VAL A 707 -7.44 0.10 13.91
CA VAL A 707 -7.83 -0.87 12.86
C VAL A 707 -9.28 -1.36 13.07
N HIS A 708 -9.67 -1.63 14.32
CA HIS A 708 -11.02 -2.13 14.65
C HIS A 708 -12.09 -1.04 14.62
N SER A 709 -11.78 0.14 15.15
CA SER A 709 -12.70 1.29 15.11
C SER A 709 -12.91 1.76 13.67
N SER A 710 -11.87 1.68 12.84
CA SER A 710 -11.98 1.95 11.40
C SER A 710 -12.85 0.92 10.70
N ARG A 711 -12.55 -0.39 10.82
CA ARG A 711 -13.38 -1.45 10.21
C ARG A 711 -14.86 -1.34 10.63
N ARG A 712 -15.12 -1.04 11.91
CA ARG A 712 -16.47 -0.78 12.43
C ARG A 712 -17.14 0.45 11.81
N LEU A 713 -16.40 1.57 11.67
CA LEU A 713 -16.88 2.77 10.99
C LEU A 713 -17.21 2.48 9.52
N PHE A 714 -16.32 1.80 8.79
CA PHE A 714 -16.57 1.44 7.39
C PHE A 714 -17.76 0.50 7.22
N GLU A 715 -17.92 -0.49 8.09
CA GLU A 715 -19.10 -1.36 8.11
C GLU A 715 -20.39 -0.54 8.31
N TYR A 716 -20.43 0.33 9.33
CA TYR A 716 -21.57 1.24 9.55
C TYR A 716 -21.85 2.14 8.34
N LEU A 717 -20.81 2.70 7.72
CA LEU A 717 -20.95 3.53 6.51
C LEU A 717 -21.51 2.71 5.34
N GLN A 718 -21.10 1.45 5.17
CA GLN A 718 -21.59 0.57 4.11
C GLN A 718 -23.02 0.10 4.35
N GLU A 719 -23.37 -0.33 5.57
CA GLU A 719 -24.74 -0.73 5.92
C GLU A 719 -25.75 0.41 5.68
N ASN A 720 -25.34 1.67 5.86
CA ASN A 720 -26.17 2.85 5.65
C ASN A 720 -25.97 3.54 4.29
N SER A 721 -25.24 2.92 3.35
CA SER A 721 -24.95 3.46 2.00
C SER A 721 -24.28 4.86 1.99
N LEU A 722 -23.51 5.18 3.03
CA LEU A 722 -22.81 6.46 3.21
C LEU A 722 -21.42 6.40 2.55
N ASN A 723 -21.31 7.00 1.37
CA ASN A 723 -20.12 6.97 0.54
C ASN A 723 -19.12 8.13 0.81
N PHE A 724 -19.14 8.75 2.00
CA PHE A 724 -18.17 9.80 2.32
C PHE A 724 -16.72 9.32 2.14
N PRO A 725 -15.83 10.15 1.57
CA PRO A 725 -14.38 9.92 1.62
C PRO A 725 -13.88 9.93 3.07
N VAL A 726 -13.02 8.98 3.43
CA VAL A 726 -12.47 8.85 4.78
C VAL A 726 -10.95 9.03 4.78
N ILE A 727 -10.48 10.08 5.46
CA ILE A 727 -9.06 10.41 5.62
C ILE A 727 -8.56 9.84 6.95
N HIS A 728 -7.50 9.04 6.93
CA HIS A 728 -6.87 8.53 8.15
C HIS A 728 -6.02 9.62 8.79
N HIS A 729 -6.49 10.17 9.91
CA HIS A 729 -5.79 11.23 10.63
C HIS A 729 -4.99 10.65 11.80
N LEU A 730 -3.66 10.63 11.67
CA LEU A 730 -2.68 10.18 12.65
C LEU A 730 -2.02 11.38 13.32
N GLN A 731 -1.94 11.37 14.65
CA GLN A 731 -1.29 12.41 15.44
C GLN A 731 -0.26 11.75 16.35
N PHE A 732 1.02 11.88 16.02
CA PHE A 732 2.12 11.34 16.82
C PHE A 732 2.54 12.33 17.91
N PRO A 733 2.89 11.86 19.12
CA PRO A 733 3.45 12.72 20.17
C PRO A 733 4.82 13.28 19.78
N ASP A 734 5.13 14.47 20.29
CA ASP A 734 6.46 15.08 20.16
C ASP A 734 7.53 14.15 20.78
N GLY A 735 8.68 14.00 20.10
CA GLY A 735 9.76 13.09 20.50
C GLY A 735 9.61 11.65 19.96
N THR A 736 8.67 11.39 19.04
CA THR A 736 8.55 10.09 18.37
C THR A 736 9.72 9.90 17.39
N GLU A 737 10.44 8.78 17.45
CA GLU A 737 11.48 8.47 16.46
C GLU A 737 10.88 8.30 15.04
N ARG A 738 11.61 8.71 13.99
CA ARG A 738 11.16 8.52 12.59
C ARG A 738 10.76 7.08 12.29
N ASP A 739 11.59 6.11 12.71
CA ASP A 739 11.30 4.67 12.56
C ASP A 739 10.00 4.25 13.26
N ASP A 740 9.68 4.82 14.43
CA ASP A 740 8.44 4.51 15.15
C ASP A 740 7.21 5.16 14.49
N LEU A 741 7.36 6.35 13.92
CA LEU A 741 6.34 7.02 13.13
C LEU A 741 6.03 6.23 11.84
N VAL A 742 7.07 5.86 11.09
CA VAL A 742 7.02 5.04 9.87
C VAL A 742 6.37 3.69 10.15
N ILE A 743 6.84 2.97 11.18
CA ILE A 743 6.29 1.65 11.56
C ILE A 743 4.86 1.78 12.09
N GLY A 744 4.56 2.80 12.88
CA GLY A 744 3.22 3.05 13.43
C GLY A 744 2.20 3.37 12.34
N ALA A 745 2.51 4.33 11.46
CA ALA A 745 1.64 4.73 10.37
C ALA A 745 1.36 3.56 9.41
N GLY A 746 2.40 2.81 9.01
CA GLY A 746 2.27 1.63 8.17
C GLY A 746 1.45 0.51 8.84
N SER A 747 1.65 0.27 10.13
CA SER A 747 0.94 -0.80 10.88
C SER A 747 -0.51 -0.46 11.23
N GLU A 748 -0.89 0.82 11.27
CA GLU A 748 -2.26 1.24 11.60
C GLU A 748 -3.06 1.71 10.38
N ALA A 749 -2.64 2.78 9.71
CA ALA A 749 -3.35 3.32 8.53
C ALA A 749 -3.05 2.50 7.27
N GLY A 750 -1.80 2.10 7.07
CA GLY A 750 -1.39 1.25 5.95
C GLY A 750 -2.11 -0.11 5.94
N ALA A 751 -2.38 -0.69 7.12
CA ALA A 751 -3.18 -1.91 7.26
C ALA A 751 -4.64 -1.77 6.80
N LEU A 752 -5.22 -0.57 6.96
CA LEU A 752 -6.58 -0.26 6.52
C LEU A 752 -6.62 0.04 5.02
N LEU A 753 -5.64 0.76 4.51
CA LEU A 753 -5.51 1.04 3.08
C LEU A 753 -5.23 -0.24 2.27
N VAL A 754 -4.40 -1.16 2.79
CA VAL A 754 -4.25 -2.51 2.22
C VAL A 754 -5.58 -3.25 2.17
N ASP A 755 -6.43 -3.14 3.19
CA ASP A 755 -7.81 -3.68 3.21
C ASP A 755 -8.78 -2.95 2.26
N GLY A 756 -8.33 -1.92 1.52
CA GLY A 756 -9.16 -1.09 0.64
C GLY A 756 -10.02 -0.07 1.38
N LEU A 757 -9.72 0.19 2.66
CA LEU A 757 -10.49 1.05 3.57
C LEU A 757 -9.76 2.38 3.83
N GLY A 758 -10.07 3.39 3.01
CA GLY A 758 -9.54 4.75 3.14
C GLY A 758 -9.41 5.45 1.80
N ASP A 759 -9.54 6.77 1.83
CA ASP A 759 -9.47 7.65 0.65
C ASP A 759 -8.29 8.64 0.72
N GLY A 760 -7.60 8.71 1.87
CA GLY A 760 -6.42 9.54 2.05
C GLY A 760 -5.82 9.46 3.46
N ILE A 761 -4.79 10.25 3.71
CA ILE A 761 -4.05 10.28 4.98
C ILE A 761 -3.68 11.71 5.39
N LEU A 762 -3.68 11.97 6.69
CA LEU A 762 -3.14 13.17 7.34
C LEU A 762 -2.23 12.71 8.48
N ILE A 763 -0.93 12.96 8.39
CA ILE A 763 0.03 12.69 9.47
C ILE A 763 0.44 14.02 10.12
N GLU A 764 0.37 14.07 11.45
CA GLU A 764 0.90 15.16 12.25
C GLU A 764 1.96 14.66 13.24
N ALA A 765 3.14 15.29 13.23
CA ALA A 765 4.16 15.21 14.28
C ALA A 765 4.89 16.57 14.30
N GLN A 766 4.97 17.26 15.43
CA GLN A 766 5.40 18.68 15.44
C GLN A 766 6.92 18.86 15.37
N ASP A 767 7.66 17.83 15.77
CA ASP A 767 9.12 17.77 15.89
C ASP A 767 9.82 17.30 14.61
N HIS A 768 9.06 16.85 13.61
CA HIS A 768 9.59 16.36 12.33
C HIS A 768 9.51 17.42 11.23
N ASP A 769 10.41 17.29 10.25
CA ASP A 769 10.40 18.14 9.08
C ASP A 769 9.20 17.85 8.16
N PHE A 770 8.78 18.90 7.46
CA PHE A 770 7.54 18.89 6.68
C PHE A 770 7.65 17.97 5.45
N ASP A 771 8.83 17.94 4.81
CA ASP A 771 9.07 17.12 3.64
C ASP A 771 9.05 15.62 4.00
N PHE A 772 9.69 15.19 5.11
CA PHE A 772 9.55 13.82 5.64
C PHE A 772 8.09 13.40 5.88
N LEU A 773 7.26 14.26 6.48
CA LEU A 773 5.85 13.92 6.72
C LEU A 773 5.03 13.84 5.42
N ARG A 774 5.33 14.68 4.43
CA ARG A 774 4.74 14.63 3.09
C ARG A 774 5.11 13.32 2.40
N ASP A 775 6.40 13.01 2.35
CA ASP A 775 6.95 11.90 1.59
C ASP A 775 6.52 10.57 2.23
N THR A 776 6.56 10.47 3.57
CA THR A 776 5.96 9.35 4.33
C THR A 776 4.48 9.14 3.98
N SER A 777 3.71 10.22 3.79
CA SER A 777 2.28 10.14 3.46
C SER A 777 2.04 9.62 2.05
N PHE A 778 2.80 10.08 1.05
CA PHE A 778 2.74 9.58 -0.32
C PHE A 778 3.21 8.12 -0.41
N ASN A 779 4.34 7.79 0.21
CA ASN A 779 4.92 6.44 0.15
C ASN A 779 3.99 5.42 0.81
N LEU A 780 3.30 5.79 1.90
CA LEU A 780 2.29 4.95 2.54
C LEU A 780 1.09 4.70 1.61
N LEU A 781 0.58 5.70 0.89
CA LEU A 781 -0.49 5.51 -0.11
C LEU A 781 -0.03 4.66 -1.29
N GLN A 782 1.16 4.91 -1.84
CA GLN A 782 1.73 4.18 -2.97
C GLN A 782 1.96 2.70 -2.65
N VAL A 783 2.48 2.39 -1.47
CA VAL A 783 2.79 1.01 -1.07
C VAL A 783 1.54 0.22 -0.65
N SER A 784 0.48 0.90 -0.22
CA SER A 784 -0.78 0.25 0.17
C SER A 784 -1.82 0.14 -0.96
N SER A 785 -1.67 0.90 -2.06
CA SER A 785 -2.66 0.99 -3.14
C SER A 785 -2.19 0.36 -4.45
N SER A 786 -2.95 -0.60 -4.98
CA SER A 786 -2.74 -1.16 -6.34
C SER A 786 -3.02 -0.18 -7.49
N SER A 787 -3.45 1.06 -7.20
CA SER A 787 -3.98 2.02 -8.18
C SER A 787 -3.15 3.30 -8.33
N PHE A 788 -2.09 3.50 -7.53
CA PHE A 788 -1.20 4.66 -7.66
C PHE A 788 -0.27 4.47 -8.88
N GLN A 789 -0.78 4.77 -10.08
CA GLN A 789 -0.08 4.58 -11.35
C GLN A 789 0.94 5.70 -11.63
N LEU A 790 2.05 5.67 -10.89
CA LEU A 790 3.31 6.25 -11.36
C LEU A 790 4.00 5.27 -12.33
N GLN A 791 4.93 5.76 -13.15
CA GLN A 791 5.76 4.86 -13.97
C GLN A 791 6.58 3.96 -13.03
N LEU A 792 6.38 2.65 -13.08
CA LEU A 792 6.95 1.75 -12.08
C LEU A 792 8.28 1.17 -12.57
N ILE A 793 9.38 1.64 -11.99
CA ILE A 793 10.71 1.02 -12.14
C ILE A 793 10.91 0.08 -10.95
N ALA A 794 11.19 -1.20 -11.22
CA ALA A 794 11.48 -2.20 -10.20
C ALA A 794 12.98 -2.52 -10.17
N ILE A 795 13.61 -2.34 -9.02
CA ILE A 795 15.02 -2.67 -8.76
C ILE A 795 15.05 -3.89 -7.83
N MET A 796 15.61 -5.01 -8.32
CA MET A 796 15.55 -6.32 -7.67
C MET A 796 16.95 -6.92 -7.52
N GLY A 797 17.41 -7.15 -6.29
CA GLY A 797 18.71 -7.77 -6.04
C GLY A 797 18.74 -9.27 -6.38
N CYS A 798 17.64 -9.98 -6.16
CA CYS A 798 17.60 -11.43 -6.32
C CYS A 798 17.37 -11.90 -7.76
N ILE A 799 18.35 -12.57 -8.36
CA ILE A 799 18.22 -13.26 -9.67
C ILE A 799 17.09 -14.31 -9.69
N VAL A 800 16.74 -14.91 -8.55
CA VAL A 800 15.79 -16.04 -8.48
C VAL A 800 14.35 -15.56 -8.50
N ASN A 801 13.97 -14.65 -7.60
CA ASN A 801 12.59 -14.16 -7.49
C ASN A 801 12.37 -12.84 -8.25
N GLY A 802 13.41 -12.01 -8.39
CA GLY A 802 13.35 -10.67 -8.99
C GLY A 802 12.62 -10.61 -10.35
N PRO A 803 12.87 -11.54 -11.30
CA PRO A 803 12.18 -11.52 -12.59
C PRO A 803 10.66 -11.68 -12.49
N GLY A 804 10.15 -12.39 -11.47
CA GLY A 804 8.72 -12.50 -11.21
C GLY A 804 8.20 -11.44 -10.24
N GLU A 805 9.02 -10.92 -9.32
CA GLU A 805 8.61 -9.85 -8.38
C GLU A 805 8.49 -8.47 -9.04
N MET A 806 9.15 -8.26 -10.19
CA MET A 806 9.00 -7.07 -11.04
C MET A 806 7.94 -7.24 -12.15
N ALA A 807 7.22 -8.36 -12.18
CA ALA A 807 6.36 -8.76 -13.30
C ALA A 807 5.37 -7.69 -13.80
N ASP A 808 4.94 -6.82 -12.89
CA ASP A 808 3.96 -5.75 -13.10
C ASP A 808 4.61 -4.35 -13.26
N ALA A 809 5.94 -4.28 -13.28
CA ALA A 809 6.69 -3.06 -13.49
C ALA A 809 6.80 -2.71 -14.98
N ASP A 810 6.88 -1.42 -15.29
CA ASP A 810 7.14 -0.94 -16.65
C ASP A 810 8.57 -1.30 -17.09
N PHE A 811 9.52 -1.07 -16.19
CA PHE A 811 10.95 -1.33 -16.41
C PHE A 811 11.53 -2.10 -15.23
N GLY A 812 12.34 -3.10 -15.53
CA GLY A 812 12.99 -3.95 -14.54
C GLY A 812 14.51 -3.83 -14.57
N TYR A 813 15.12 -3.73 -13.39
CA TYR A 813 16.55 -3.83 -13.14
C TYR A 813 16.77 -5.01 -12.19
N VAL A 814 17.38 -6.10 -12.67
CA VAL A 814 17.52 -7.34 -11.88
C VAL A 814 18.96 -7.82 -11.84
N GLY A 815 19.44 -8.26 -10.68
CA GLY A 815 20.71 -8.98 -10.57
C GLY A 815 20.78 -10.19 -11.49
N GLY A 816 21.73 -10.21 -12.43
CA GLY A 816 21.91 -11.28 -13.43
C GLY A 816 23.11 -12.20 -13.15
N ALA A 817 24.14 -11.68 -12.47
CA ALA A 817 25.28 -12.43 -11.91
C ALA A 817 26.03 -11.52 -10.90
N PRO A 818 27.02 -12.02 -10.13
CA PRO A 818 27.88 -11.14 -9.34
C PRO A 818 28.49 -10.02 -10.21
N GLY A 819 28.25 -8.76 -9.83
CA GLY A 819 28.68 -7.56 -10.56
C GLY A 819 27.93 -7.27 -11.88
N LYS A 820 26.84 -7.99 -12.17
CA LYS A 820 26.09 -7.85 -13.43
C LYS A 820 24.58 -7.84 -13.27
N ILE A 821 23.91 -7.11 -14.14
CA ILE A 821 22.45 -6.95 -14.14
C ILE A 821 21.85 -7.21 -15.52
N ASP A 822 20.58 -7.57 -15.52
CA ASP A 822 19.71 -7.74 -16.67
C ASP A 822 18.62 -6.64 -16.62
N LEU A 823 18.30 -6.04 -17.77
CA LEU A 823 17.26 -5.01 -17.91
C LEU A 823 16.05 -5.54 -18.68
N TYR A 824 14.87 -5.16 -18.22
CA TYR A 824 13.59 -5.68 -18.69
C TYR A 824 12.60 -4.56 -19.01
N VAL A 825 11.65 -4.86 -19.90
CA VAL A 825 10.47 -4.05 -20.19
C VAL A 825 9.25 -4.95 -20.02
N GLY A 826 8.43 -4.67 -19.00
CA GLY A 826 7.52 -5.66 -18.43
C GLY A 826 8.23 -6.98 -18.14
N LYS A 827 7.62 -8.10 -18.52
CA LYS A 827 8.20 -9.46 -18.35
C LYS A 827 9.31 -9.82 -19.36
N THR A 828 9.67 -8.94 -20.30
CA THR A 828 10.63 -9.25 -21.40
C THR A 828 12.04 -8.78 -21.06
N VAL A 829 13.03 -9.68 -21.10
CA VAL A 829 14.45 -9.31 -20.96
C VAL A 829 14.93 -8.62 -22.25
N VAL A 830 15.36 -7.36 -22.15
CA VAL A 830 15.82 -6.56 -23.30
C VAL A 830 17.35 -6.50 -23.39
N LYS A 831 18.04 -6.41 -22.25
CA LYS A 831 19.52 -6.42 -22.18
C LYS A 831 19.96 -7.35 -21.05
N ARG A 832 21.08 -8.07 -21.23
CA ARG A 832 21.59 -9.05 -20.24
C ARG A 832 23.07 -8.83 -19.92
N GLY A 833 23.47 -9.16 -18.69
CA GLY A 833 24.85 -9.22 -18.26
C GLY A 833 25.59 -7.89 -18.28
N ILE A 834 24.85 -6.77 -18.17
CA ILE A 834 25.39 -5.41 -18.12
C ILE A 834 26.24 -5.27 -16.85
N ALA A 835 27.45 -4.71 -16.96
CA ALA A 835 28.28 -4.41 -15.81
C ALA A 835 27.62 -3.32 -14.95
N MET A 836 27.63 -3.51 -13.63
CA MET A 836 26.94 -2.61 -12.68
C MET A 836 27.37 -1.13 -12.82
N GLU A 837 28.63 -0.89 -13.20
CA GLU A 837 29.27 0.43 -13.39
C GLU A 837 28.65 1.28 -14.51
N GLY A 838 27.89 0.70 -15.44
CA GLY A 838 27.18 1.42 -16.52
C GLY A 838 25.70 1.04 -16.63
N ALA A 839 25.15 0.45 -15.56
CA ALA A 839 23.81 -0.11 -15.57
C ALA A 839 22.71 0.95 -15.48
N THR A 840 22.96 2.02 -14.74
CA THR A 840 22.03 3.15 -14.58
C THR A 840 21.85 3.88 -15.90
N GLU A 841 22.94 4.14 -16.63
CA GLU A 841 22.93 4.76 -17.95
C GLU A 841 22.22 3.87 -18.97
N ALA A 842 22.44 2.55 -18.89
CA ALA A 842 21.76 1.58 -19.75
C ALA A 842 20.24 1.51 -19.50
N LEU A 843 19.79 1.76 -18.27
CA LEU A 843 18.39 1.88 -17.87
C LEU A 843 17.79 3.23 -18.30
N ILE A 844 18.48 4.35 -18.04
CA ILE A 844 18.07 5.68 -18.52
C ILE A 844 17.91 5.67 -20.04
N GLN A 845 18.87 5.08 -20.77
CA GLN A 845 18.78 4.94 -22.22
C GLN A 845 17.60 4.04 -22.62
N LEU A 846 17.32 2.94 -21.91
CA LEU A 846 16.15 2.10 -22.16
C LEU A 846 14.83 2.88 -21.99
N ILE A 847 14.71 3.71 -20.95
CA ILE A 847 13.52 4.54 -20.70
C ILE A 847 13.38 5.64 -21.78
N LYS A 848 14.50 6.19 -22.26
CA LYS A 848 14.56 7.12 -23.41
C LYS A 848 14.17 6.44 -24.73
N ASP A 849 14.65 5.22 -24.98
CA ASP A 849 14.32 4.40 -26.16
C ASP A 849 12.81 4.06 -26.24
N HIS A 850 12.08 4.23 -25.12
CA HIS A 850 10.63 4.01 -24.99
C HIS A 850 9.80 5.31 -24.85
N ASP A 851 10.36 6.49 -25.14
CA ASP A 851 9.69 7.81 -25.07
C ASP A 851 9.06 8.14 -23.70
N ARG A 852 9.59 7.56 -22.61
CA ARG A 852 9.03 7.70 -21.25
C ARG A 852 9.88 8.51 -20.28
N TRP A 853 11.08 8.90 -20.69
CA TRP A 853 11.99 9.71 -19.89
C TRP A 853 11.56 11.18 -19.86
N VAL A 854 11.61 11.78 -18.67
CA VAL A 854 11.50 13.23 -18.47
C VAL A 854 12.84 13.68 -17.89
N ASP A 855 13.51 14.63 -18.54
CA ASP A 855 14.76 15.16 -18.01
C ASP A 855 14.50 15.88 -16.68
N PRO A 856 15.39 15.74 -15.68
CA PRO A 856 15.25 16.43 -14.41
C PRO A 856 15.21 17.95 -14.64
N PRO A 857 14.50 18.72 -13.78
CA PRO A 857 14.59 20.17 -13.81
C PRO A 857 16.07 20.58 -13.69
N ALA A 858 16.47 21.62 -14.43
CA ALA A 858 17.82 22.14 -14.31
C ALA A 858 18.07 22.59 -12.87
N GLU A 859 19.22 22.20 -12.31
CA GLU A 859 19.69 22.73 -11.03
C GLU A 859 19.97 24.24 -11.22
N GLU A 860 19.21 25.09 -10.51
CA GLU A 860 19.39 26.55 -10.44
C GLU A 860 20.28 26.96 -9.25
#